data_AF-A0A2E8RZX8-F1
#
_entry.id   AF-A0A2E8RZX8-F1
#
_cell.length_a   1.000
_cell.length_b   1.000
_cell.length_c   1.000
_cell.angle_alpha   90.00
_cell.angle_beta   90.00
_cell.angle_gamma   90.00
#
_symmetry.space_group_name_H-M   'P 1'
#
loop_
_entity.id
_entity.type
_entity.pdbx_description
1 polymer ?
#
loop_
_entity_poly.entity_id
_entity_poly.type
_entity_poly.pdbx_seq_one_letter_code
_entity_poly.pdbx_strand_id
1 'polypeptide(L)'
;MKQGIAVLCCLFFLACSGSGSEEPAAGELGGPCLADGTCNTGLACEENLCIESSVDDVVDSDSSDAQSTDSSDATDPSDTGDASATDAEVSEDTVGSCTTDTDCEDENSCTLDLCVDGACFHQSLVNLACNDGDACTLDDSCKSGGVCAGTPKDCSNTGPCLAPVCNPDSGLCDIPTEDGISCDDEDICNGNEVCQAGVCEAGTPVDCSGQTDPCLAATCNPGTGSCDLPLEDGTACLDTDLCNGSESCQAGVCTAGTAVDCSGQLNPCLATTCNPVTGGCDSQLDDGTACEDGDLCNGPETCQAGECTDGSPVVCEPASGVCEQNSCNATSGVCELLTVGNCCGNGVVEPGEECDDGGPTNACTAVCTQASCGDGIQNGTETDIDCGGDCPGCAQGLSCAINEDCFSLICIGESCQFGTCGDNVVQSDEECDDGDTIAEVCPYEVLECVVCSASCQFEAGVTSSCGDSILHTEHGESCDDGGESASCNADCTASSCGDGTLNTTAGEACDGGGESATCNADCTVAACGDGTINVTAGESCDDTYTDSCGTCNATCTGPGSTPLCGDGDHCLELETCDDGNLNPFDGCTRICTEGAQHLLLSEVVVTPTGGEFVEIYNPTSETVSLSGIHVSDFNSYYTIAGGSVSLNDSDFLLQFPGTASIAAHDFVVVSLESATAFFDEYGFYPDFDLDPTDTNAPVMFGGSGTLPGLTNGDEIVILFFWDGSTDYVTDLDYLVWGNTSDAMDKSGATVGSHTYLNDTAAENQAPVETHGSGQSLHRCDIDEGSEVDSGGNGQLGHDETSENFPDTWRILLSPRPGEGPPAGACD
;
A
#
# COMPACT_ATOMS: atom_id res chain seq x y z
N MET A 1 -0.57 45.63 47.52
CA MET A 1 0.82 45.49 47.99
C MET A 1 1.09 44.01 48.24
N LYS A 2 2.00 43.41 47.45
CA LYS A 2 2.82 42.16 47.60
C LYS A 2 2.19 40.94 48.32
N GLN A 3 1.92 39.80 47.67
CA GLN A 3 2.76 38.73 47.05
C GLN A 3 2.89 37.45 47.93
N GLY A 4 2.23 36.37 47.48
CA GLY A 4 2.70 34.98 47.19
C GLY A 4 3.42 34.07 48.23
N ILE A 5 2.87 32.85 48.44
CA ILE A 5 3.36 31.71 49.26
C ILE A 5 2.98 30.35 48.58
N ALA A 6 3.90 29.34 48.66
CA ALA A 6 3.77 27.84 48.76
C ALA A 6 3.00 26.98 47.71
N VAL A 7 3.07 25.63 47.57
CA VAL A 7 3.99 24.46 47.73
C VAL A 7 3.10 23.16 47.68
N LEU A 8 3.48 22.10 46.90
CA LEU A 8 3.13 20.62 46.93
C LEU A 8 1.64 20.14 46.86
N CYS A 9 1.18 18.98 46.33
CA CYS A 9 1.72 17.69 45.80
C CYS A 9 0.59 16.84 45.11
N CYS A 10 0.92 15.95 44.15
CA CYS A 10 0.29 14.67 43.66
C CYS A 10 -1.17 14.50 43.08
N LEU A 11 -1.24 13.72 41.98
CA LEU A 11 -2.27 12.75 41.47
C LEU A 11 -3.62 13.22 40.85
N PHE A 12 -3.83 12.74 39.60
CA PHE A 12 -5.06 12.36 38.85
C PHE A 12 -6.24 13.33 38.60
N PHE A 13 -6.75 13.25 37.36
CA PHE A 13 -8.06 13.61 36.79
C PHE A 13 -8.32 14.99 36.14
N LEU A 14 -8.73 14.86 34.87
CA LEU A 14 -9.73 15.62 34.08
C LEU A 14 -9.43 17.02 33.50
N ALA A 15 -9.45 17.03 32.15
CA ALA A 15 -10.20 17.91 31.24
C ALA A 15 -9.64 19.30 30.80
N CYS A 16 -9.42 19.37 29.48
CA CYS A 16 -9.58 20.46 28.50
C CYS A 16 -9.19 21.90 28.84
N SER A 17 -8.26 22.45 28.04
CA SER A 17 -8.53 23.46 26.98
C SER A 17 -7.28 24.25 26.62
N GLY A 18 -7.06 24.50 25.33
CA GLY A 18 -6.28 25.65 24.85
C GLY A 18 -5.23 25.31 23.81
N SER A 19 -5.68 25.07 22.58
CA SER A 19 -4.88 25.31 21.37
C SER A 19 -4.35 26.74 21.41
N GLY A 20 -3.04 26.90 21.30
CA GLY A 20 -2.41 28.19 21.10
C GLY A 20 -2.64 28.63 19.66
N SER A 21 -3.57 29.56 19.45
CA SER A 21 -3.57 30.40 18.26
C SER A 21 -2.41 31.38 18.39
N GLU A 22 -1.41 31.27 17.53
CA GLU A 22 -0.35 32.27 17.40
C GLU A 22 -0.97 33.62 17.01
N GLU A 23 -0.64 34.68 17.74
CA GLU A 23 -1.05 36.04 17.36
C GLU A 23 -0.25 36.47 16.12
N PRO A 24 -0.88 37.08 15.09
CA PRO A 24 -0.22 37.47 13.85
C PRO A 24 0.88 38.50 14.08
N ALA A 25 2.00 38.37 13.35
CA ALA A 25 3.16 39.23 13.50
C ALA A 25 2.89 40.66 12.99
N ALA A 26 3.71 41.62 13.44
CA ALA A 26 3.56 43.01 13.04
C ALA A 26 3.77 43.17 11.51
N GLY A 27 2.79 43.74 10.81
CA GLY A 27 2.78 43.90 9.36
C GLY A 27 1.94 42.88 8.58
N GLU A 28 1.46 41.80 9.19
CA GLU A 28 0.60 40.78 8.56
C GLU A 28 -0.90 41.04 8.80
N LEU A 29 -1.76 40.43 7.98
CA LEU A 29 -3.23 40.60 8.06
C LEU A 29 -3.73 40.23 9.46
N GLY A 30 -4.39 41.16 10.14
CA GLY A 30 -4.85 41.03 11.53
C GLY A 30 -3.78 41.31 12.61
N GLY A 31 -2.53 41.55 12.22
CA GLY A 31 -1.43 41.96 13.10
C GLY A 31 -1.29 43.49 13.27
N PRO A 32 -0.52 43.96 14.26
CA PRO A 32 -0.29 45.38 14.46
C PRO A 32 0.55 46.00 13.33
N CYS A 33 0.33 47.26 12.99
CA CYS A 33 1.11 47.92 11.95
C CYS A 33 2.60 48.02 12.30
N LEU A 34 3.44 48.10 11.26
CA LEU A 34 4.86 48.39 11.42
C LEU A 34 5.07 49.80 12.01
N ALA A 35 6.24 50.03 12.60
CA ALA A 35 6.56 51.27 13.32
C ALA A 35 6.53 52.54 12.45
N ASP A 36 6.53 52.39 11.12
CA ASP A 36 6.41 53.47 10.14
C ASP A 36 4.96 53.72 9.68
N GLY A 37 3.99 52.99 10.24
CA GLY A 37 2.56 53.11 9.94
C GLY A 37 2.13 52.35 8.68
N THR A 38 2.93 51.37 8.22
CA THR A 38 2.63 50.56 7.04
C THR A 38 2.42 49.08 7.39
N CYS A 39 1.93 48.30 6.42
CA CYS A 39 1.76 46.85 6.49
C CYS A 39 2.44 46.19 5.29
N ASN A 40 2.62 44.87 5.32
CA ASN A 40 3.17 44.11 4.21
C ASN A 40 2.29 44.28 2.96
N THR A 41 2.88 44.04 1.79
CA THR A 41 2.31 44.38 0.47
C THR A 41 0.89 43.85 0.29
N GLY A 42 -0.05 44.74 -0.03
CA GLY A 42 -1.47 44.44 -0.24
C GLY A 42 -2.41 44.84 0.91
N LEU A 43 -1.88 45.30 2.04
CA LEU A 43 -2.66 45.64 3.24
C LEU A 43 -2.61 47.12 3.58
N ALA A 44 -3.71 47.65 4.13
CA ALA A 44 -3.79 49.01 4.66
C ALA A 44 -3.64 49.00 6.19
N CYS A 45 -2.88 49.95 6.74
CA CYS A 45 -2.81 50.17 8.18
C CYS A 45 -3.95 51.10 8.61
N GLU A 46 -4.96 50.55 9.27
CA GLU A 46 -6.05 51.34 9.88
C GLU A 46 -6.08 51.11 11.39
N GLU A 47 -6.16 52.22 12.15
CA GLU A 47 -6.21 52.18 13.62
C GLU A 47 -5.14 51.28 14.31
N ASN A 48 -3.94 51.20 13.69
CA ASN A 48 -2.80 50.40 14.15
C ASN A 48 -2.94 48.88 13.96
N LEU A 49 -3.82 48.44 13.05
CA LEU A 49 -4.02 47.06 12.60
C LEU A 49 -3.95 46.96 11.07
N CYS A 50 -3.38 45.88 10.55
CA CYS A 50 -3.31 45.62 9.12
C CYS A 50 -4.58 44.92 8.61
N ILE A 51 -5.29 45.55 7.68
CA ILE A 51 -6.56 45.06 7.10
C ILE A 51 -6.54 45.12 5.57
N GLU A 52 -7.39 44.33 4.92
CA GLU A 52 -7.57 44.40 3.47
C GLU A 52 -8.24 45.72 3.06
N SER A 53 -7.77 46.34 1.98
CA SER A 53 -8.31 47.61 1.51
C SER A 53 -9.67 47.40 0.84
N SER A 54 -10.77 47.71 1.53
CA SER A 54 -12.11 47.75 0.91
C SER A 54 -12.32 49.06 0.14
N VAL A 55 -12.81 48.94 -1.10
CA VAL A 55 -13.31 50.05 -1.89
C VAL A 55 -14.80 50.21 -1.57
N ASP A 56 -15.18 51.28 -0.87
CA ASP A 56 -16.58 51.53 -0.50
C ASP A 56 -17.29 52.61 -1.34
N ASP A 57 -18.53 52.25 -1.71
CA ASP A 57 -19.80 53.01 -1.72
C ASP A 57 -20.22 53.99 -2.83
N VAL A 58 -21.38 53.66 -3.44
CA VAL A 58 -22.56 54.58 -3.52
C VAL A 58 -23.92 53.81 -3.43
N VAL A 59 -24.46 53.72 -2.21
CA VAL A 59 -25.83 53.94 -1.64
C VAL A 59 -27.18 53.72 -2.38
N ASP A 60 -28.12 53.12 -1.59
CA ASP A 60 -29.60 53.27 -1.45
C ASP A 60 -30.53 52.79 -2.60
N SER A 61 -31.69 52.12 -2.42
CA SER A 61 -32.56 51.85 -1.26
C SER A 61 -33.72 50.89 -1.63
N ASP A 62 -34.10 50.00 -0.70
CA ASP A 62 -35.45 49.49 -0.37
C ASP A 62 -36.43 48.86 -1.41
N SER A 63 -36.59 47.53 -1.28
CA SER A 63 -37.82 46.80 -0.88
C SER A 63 -39.22 47.18 -1.43
N SER A 64 -39.87 46.13 -1.99
CA SER A 64 -41.28 45.69 -1.86
C SER A 64 -42.30 45.86 -3.01
N ASP A 65 -43.00 44.73 -3.22
CA ASP A 65 -44.36 44.52 -3.73
C ASP A 65 -44.64 44.18 -5.21
N ALA A 66 -44.90 42.88 -5.38
CA ALA A 66 -46.17 42.31 -5.85
C ALA A 66 -46.40 42.02 -7.34
N GLN A 67 -46.55 40.71 -7.59
CA GLN A 67 -47.68 40.07 -8.27
C GLN A 67 -47.84 40.19 -9.80
N SER A 68 -47.72 39.01 -10.42
CA SER A 68 -48.83 38.30 -11.08
C SER A 68 -49.16 38.60 -12.56
N THR A 69 -49.26 37.47 -13.27
CA THR A 69 -50.17 37.12 -14.37
C THR A 69 -49.87 37.59 -15.81
N ASP A 70 -49.43 36.59 -16.58
CA ASP A 70 -50.22 35.90 -17.61
C ASP A 70 -50.30 36.47 -19.04
N SER A 71 -49.82 35.61 -19.94
CA SER A 71 -50.37 35.25 -21.26
C SER A 71 -50.10 36.05 -22.51
N SER A 72 -49.84 35.22 -23.54
CA SER A 72 -50.26 35.32 -24.95
C SER A 72 -49.41 36.23 -25.84
N ASP A 73 -49.14 35.91 -27.10
CA ASP A 73 -49.34 34.77 -28.00
C ASP A 73 -48.65 35.20 -29.33
N ALA A 74 -48.42 34.23 -30.20
CA ALA A 74 -47.76 34.26 -31.50
C ALA A 74 -47.95 35.51 -32.40
N THR A 75 -46.97 35.80 -33.27
CA THR A 75 -47.08 35.60 -34.74
C THR A 75 -45.86 36.10 -35.54
N ASP A 76 -45.48 35.26 -36.50
CA ASP A 76 -44.55 35.36 -37.65
C ASP A 76 -44.99 36.42 -38.72
N PRO A 77 -44.34 36.61 -39.90
CA PRO A 77 -43.06 37.25 -40.29
C PRO A 77 -43.22 38.44 -41.28
N SER A 78 -42.09 38.86 -41.88
CA SER A 78 -41.89 39.57 -43.16
C SER A 78 -41.96 41.11 -43.15
N ASP A 79 -40.89 41.78 -43.63
CA ASP A 79 -40.90 42.40 -44.95
C ASP A 79 -39.51 42.97 -45.32
N THR A 80 -39.27 42.90 -46.63
CA THR A 80 -38.21 43.43 -47.49
C THR A 80 -38.09 44.96 -47.49
N GLY A 81 -36.96 45.52 -47.94
CA GLY A 81 -36.95 46.92 -48.40
C GLY A 81 -35.61 47.65 -48.46
N ASP A 82 -34.96 47.54 -49.60
CA ASP A 82 -33.99 48.44 -50.24
C ASP A 82 -34.33 49.95 -50.15
N ALA A 83 -33.32 50.83 -49.98
CA ALA A 83 -33.02 51.95 -50.89
C ALA A 83 -32.06 53.00 -50.29
N SER A 84 -30.89 53.08 -50.93
CA SER A 84 -30.19 54.29 -51.44
C SER A 84 -30.55 55.68 -50.88
N ALA A 85 -29.52 56.40 -50.45
CA ALA A 85 -29.44 57.85 -50.61
C ALA A 85 -28.03 58.27 -51.04
N THR A 86 -27.93 58.63 -52.31
CA THR A 86 -26.91 59.50 -52.88
C THR A 86 -27.04 60.91 -52.30
N ASP A 87 -25.94 61.54 -51.90
CA ASP A 87 -25.77 62.95 -52.18
C ASP A 87 -24.31 63.28 -52.48
N ALA A 88 -24.15 64.14 -53.48
CA ALA A 88 -22.89 64.52 -54.08
C ALA A 88 -22.38 65.81 -53.44
N GLU A 89 -21.15 65.80 -52.96
CA GLU A 89 -20.37 67.03 -52.77
C GLU A 89 -19.12 66.91 -53.64
N VAL A 90 -19.17 67.60 -54.78
CA VAL A 90 -17.99 67.95 -55.55
C VAL A 90 -17.18 68.92 -54.70
N SER A 91 -16.08 68.46 -54.12
CA SER A 91 -14.97 69.36 -53.84
C SER A 91 -13.96 69.20 -54.96
N GLU A 92 -13.71 70.32 -55.65
CA GLU A 92 -12.61 70.47 -56.57
C GLU A 92 -11.32 70.25 -55.78
N ASP A 93 -10.63 69.12 -55.99
CA ASP A 93 -9.20 69.11 -55.70
C ASP A 93 -8.50 69.88 -56.81
N THR A 94 -8.52 71.20 -56.63
CA THR A 94 -7.52 72.11 -57.16
C THR A 94 -6.16 71.41 -57.09
N VAL A 95 -5.45 71.31 -58.22
CA VAL A 95 -3.99 71.13 -58.20
C VAL A 95 -3.47 72.12 -57.16
N GLY A 96 -3.02 71.59 -56.02
CA GLY A 96 -2.63 72.38 -54.86
C GLY A 96 -1.62 73.41 -55.30
N SER A 97 -2.06 74.66 -55.41
CA SER A 97 -1.19 75.78 -55.75
C SER A 97 -0.33 76.06 -54.54
N CYS A 98 0.76 75.32 -54.42
CA CYS A 98 1.76 75.57 -53.41
C CYS A 98 2.55 76.84 -53.74
N THR A 99 2.97 77.55 -52.71
CA THR A 99 3.91 78.67 -52.82
C THR A 99 5.24 78.38 -52.13
N THR A 100 5.24 77.39 -51.23
CA THR A 100 6.38 76.85 -50.51
C THR A 100 6.26 75.34 -50.39
N ASP A 101 7.38 74.65 -50.16
CA ASP A 101 7.42 73.19 -49.99
C ASP A 101 6.52 72.72 -48.82
N THR A 102 6.40 73.53 -47.76
CA THR A 102 5.52 73.26 -46.59
C THR A 102 4.02 73.27 -46.93
N ASP A 103 3.62 73.83 -48.07
CA ASP A 103 2.23 73.77 -48.53
C ASP A 103 1.87 72.39 -49.11
N CYS A 104 2.86 71.50 -49.27
CA CYS A 104 2.74 70.17 -49.87
C CYS A 104 2.95 69.02 -48.88
N GLU A 105 3.03 69.30 -47.58
CA GLU A 105 3.24 68.28 -46.55
C GLU A 105 2.07 67.26 -46.57
N ASP A 106 2.37 66.00 -46.85
CA ASP A 106 1.37 64.91 -46.93
C ASP A 106 1.31 64.05 -45.65
N GLU A 107 1.93 64.55 -44.57
CA GLU A 107 2.09 63.90 -43.27
C GLU A 107 2.82 62.55 -43.33
N ASN A 108 3.41 62.19 -44.48
CA ASN A 108 4.23 61.00 -44.62
C ASN A 108 5.71 61.35 -44.46
N SER A 109 6.33 60.86 -43.39
CA SER A 109 7.76 61.11 -43.10
C SER A 109 8.73 60.48 -44.11
N CYS A 110 8.22 59.65 -45.04
CA CYS A 110 8.98 58.97 -46.07
C CYS A 110 8.86 59.58 -47.47
N THR A 111 8.23 60.73 -47.58
CA THR A 111 8.15 61.54 -48.79
C THR A 111 8.93 62.84 -48.60
N LEU A 112 9.56 63.30 -49.68
CA LEU A 112 10.09 64.65 -49.77
C LEU A 112 9.08 65.48 -50.53
N ASP A 113 8.51 66.46 -49.85
CA ASP A 113 7.41 67.25 -50.36
C ASP A 113 7.96 68.54 -50.96
N LEU A 114 7.83 68.67 -52.28
CA LEU A 114 8.34 69.80 -53.04
C LEU A 114 7.24 70.52 -53.78
N CYS A 115 7.27 71.84 -53.68
CA CYS A 115 6.46 72.71 -54.50
C CYS A 115 7.22 73.09 -55.78
N VAL A 116 6.84 72.52 -56.91
CA VAL A 116 7.47 72.84 -58.20
C VAL A 116 6.44 73.41 -59.17
N ASP A 117 6.69 74.64 -59.64
CA ASP A 117 5.84 75.37 -60.59
C ASP A 117 4.37 75.49 -60.15
N GLY A 118 4.12 75.58 -58.83
CA GLY A 118 2.79 75.73 -58.26
C GLY A 118 1.99 74.43 -58.20
N ALA A 119 2.66 73.27 -58.21
CA ALA A 119 2.06 71.97 -57.96
C ALA A 119 2.90 71.17 -56.95
N CYS A 120 2.24 70.39 -56.10
CA CYS A 120 2.89 69.53 -55.13
C CYS A 120 3.43 68.24 -55.74
N PHE A 121 4.67 67.90 -55.40
CA PHE A 121 5.35 66.66 -55.76
C PHE A 121 5.86 65.99 -54.50
N HIS A 122 5.38 64.77 -54.23
CA HIS A 122 5.86 63.94 -53.12
C HIS A 122 6.82 62.89 -53.68
N GLN A 123 8.10 62.99 -53.35
CA GLN A 123 9.12 62.03 -53.80
C GLN A 123 9.43 61.03 -52.69
N SER A 124 9.13 59.74 -52.91
CA SER A 124 9.46 58.70 -51.94
C SER A 124 10.98 58.61 -51.69
N LEU A 125 11.37 58.71 -50.43
CA LEU A 125 12.73 58.53 -49.95
C LEU A 125 12.94 57.08 -49.48
N VAL A 126 14.19 56.61 -49.54
CA VAL A 126 14.57 55.28 -49.05
C VAL A 126 15.72 55.40 -48.06
N ASN A 127 15.71 54.56 -47.03
CA ASN A 127 16.71 54.55 -45.94
C ASN A 127 16.77 55.84 -45.11
N LEU A 128 15.73 56.67 -45.15
CA LEU A 128 15.56 57.74 -44.17
C LEU A 128 14.91 57.15 -42.91
N ALA A 129 15.36 57.56 -41.74
CA ALA A 129 14.72 57.22 -40.48
C ALA A 129 13.31 57.83 -40.46
N CYS A 130 12.33 57.04 -40.06
CA CYS A 130 10.94 57.45 -39.92
C CYS A 130 10.36 56.81 -38.66
N ASN A 131 9.07 56.98 -38.38
CA ASN A 131 8.37 56.23 -37.34
C ASN A 131 7.04 55.77 -37.93
N ASP A 132 6.75 54.47 -37.89
CA ASP A 132 5.52 53.90 -38.47
C ASP A 132 4.34 53.90 -37.48
N GLY A 133 4.56 54.38 -36.26
CA GLY A 133 3.58 54.47 -35.18
C GLY A 133 3.36 53.15 -34.44
N ASP A 134 4.01 52.06 -34.85
CA ASP A 134 3.96 50.78 -34.17
C ASP A 134 5.11 50.70 -33.15
N ALA A 135 4.78 50.48 -31.88
CA ALA A 135 5.81 50.35 -30.84
C ALA A 135 6.51 48.98 -30.86
N CYS A 136 6.01 48.04 -31.68
CA CYS A 136 6.56 46.71 -31.90
C CYS A 136 7.49 46.60 -33.11
N THR A 137 7.84 47.72 -33.72
CA THR A 137 8.86 47.79 -34.76
C THR A 137 10.09 48.54 -34.23
N LEU A 138 11.26 48.06 -34.60
CA LEU A 138 12.56 48.66 -34.27
C LEU A 138 13.22 49.16 -35.55
N ASP A 139 13.99 50.24 -35.45
CA ASP A 139 14.78 50.79 -36.55
C ASP A 139 13.97 51.12 -37.83
N ASP A 140 12.82 51.76 -37.62
CA ASP A 140 11.91 52.24 -38.65
C ASP A 140 12.63 53.06 -39.72
N SER A 141 12.48 52.60 -40.96
CA SER A 141 13.13 53.22 -42.11
C SER A 141 12.27 53.16 -43.35
N CYS A 142 12.34 54.23 -44.14
CA CYS A 142 11.58 54.34 -45.37
C CYS A 142 11.99 53.27 -46.38
N LYS A 143 11.04 52.42 -46.75
CA LYS A 143 11.21 51.36 -47.75
C LYS A 143 10.83 51.89 -49.15
N SER A 144 11.18 51.12 -50.19
CA SER A 144 10.82 51.50 -51.56
C SER A 144 9.30 51.62 -51.71
N GLY A 145 8.82 52.80 -52.09
CA GLY A 145 7.38 53.10 -52.16
C GLY A 145 6.91 54.15 -51.16
N GLY A 146 7.78 54.67 -50.30
CA GLY A 146 7.43 55.75 -49.35
C GLY A 146 6.67 55.25 -48.13
N VAL A 147 6.83 53.96 -47.78
CA VAL A 147 6.25 53.35 -46.58
C VAL A 147 7.29 53.32 -45.48
N CYS A 148 6.93 53.82 -44.30
CA CYS A 148 7.73 53.64 -43.10
C CYS A 148 7.49 52.23 -42.54
N ALA A 149 8.56 51.46 -42.30
CA ALA A 149 8.46 50.15 -41.67
C ALA A 149 9.77 49.79 -40.93
N GLY A 150 9.66 49.25 -39.73
CA GLY A 150 10.79 48.69 -38.97
C GLY A 150 10.92 47.17 -39.02
N THR A 151 11.87 46.64 -38.27
CA THR A 151 12.00 45.21 -37.99
C THR A 151 11.12 44.83 -36.80
N PRO A 152 10.36 43.73 -36.84
CA PRO A 152 9.53 43.30 -35.71
C PRO A 152 10.38 43.09 -34.44
N LYS A 153 9.85 43.54 -33.31
CA LYS A 153 10.41 43.33 -31.98
C LYS A 153 10.23 41.87 -31.59
N ASP A 154 11.34 41.23 -31.22
CA ASP A 154 11.37 39.83 -30.82
C ASP A 154 10.87 39.67 -29.38
N CYS A 155 9.74 38.98 -29.21
CA CYS A 155 9.15 38.61 -27.92
C CYS A 155 9.22 37.10 -27.63
N SER A 156 10.07 36.35 -28.34
CA SER A 156 10.23 34.90 -28.15
C SER A 156 10.91 34.50 -26.82
N ASN A 157 11.40 35.45 -26.03
CA ASN A 157 12.13 35.22 -24.78
C ASN A 157 11.36 35.68 -23.53
N THR A 158 10.04 35.73 -23.58
CA THR A 158 9.21 35.98 -22.39
C THR A 158 8.89 34.68 -21.68
N GLY A 159 8.68 34.72 -20.36
CA GLY A 159 8.38 33.52 -19.57
C GLY A 159 7.13 32.77 -20.06
N PRO A 160 6.90 31.53 -19.60
CA PRO A 160 5.91 30.61 -20.17
C PRO A 160 4.47 31.14 -20.14
N CYS A 161 4.16 32.09 -19.24
CA CYS A 161 2.85 32.71 -19.12
C CYS A 161 2.67 34.04 -19.88
N LEU A 162 3.55 34.34 -20.83
CA LEU A 162 3.46 35.53 -21.68
C LEU A 162 3.48 35.11 -23.15
N ALA A 163 2.50 35.59 -23.90
CA ALA A 163 2.41 35.32 -25.33
C ALA A 163 3.65 35.88 -26.05
N PRO A 164 4.19 35.19 -27.07
CA PRO A 164 5.36 35.63 -27.83
C PRO A 164 5.01 36.75 -28.83
N VAL A 165 4.11 37.65 -28.43
CA VAL A 165 3.53 38.72 -29.24
C VAL A 165 3.76 40.04 -28.52
N CYS A 166 4.28 41.02 -29.27
CA CYS A 166 4.47 42.37 -28.78
C CYS A 166 3.14 43.14 -28.78
N ASN A 167 2.88 43.91 -27.74
CA ASN A 167 1.73 44.81 -27.67
C ASN A 167 1.98 46.07 -28.53
N PRO A 168 1.22 46.30 -29.62
CA PRO A 168 1.48 47.37 -30.59
C PRO A 168 1.33 48.79 -30.02
N ASP A 169 0.57 48.97 -28.93
CA ASP A 169 0.36 50.27 -28.29
C ASP A 169 1.46 50.60 -27.25
N SER A 170 1.95 49.59 -26.52
CA SER A 170 2.94 49.78 -25.44
C SER A 170 4.37 49.46 -25.88
N GLY A 171 4.54 48.65 -26.93
CA GLY A 171 5.81 48.10 -27.37
C GLY A 171 6.41 47.10 -26.39
N LEU A 172 5.65 46.62 -25.39
CA LEU A 172 6.10 45.66 -24.39
C LEU A 172 5.70 44.23 -24.78
N CYS A 173 6.50 43.25 -24.33
CA CYS A 173 6.19 41.84 -24.45
C CYS A 173 5.50 41.38 -23.15
N ASP A 174 4.32 41.93 -22.90
CA ASP A 174 3.61 41.82 -21.62
C ASP A 174 2.18 41.29 -21.78
N ILE A 175 1.88 40.68 -22.93
CA ILE A 175 0.58 40.09 -23.19
C ILE A 175 0.51 38.75 -22.45
N PRO A 176 -0.36 38.60 -21.44
CA PRO A 176 -0.56 37.32 -20.75
C PRO A 176 -1.09 36.26 -21.72
N THR A 177 -0.65 35.01 -21.56
CA THR A 177 -1.35 33.86 -22.15
C THR A 177 -2.71 33.65 -21.46
N GLU A 178 -3.56 32.83 -22.07
CA GLU A 178 -4.87 32.47 -21.50
C GLU A 178 -4.71 31.69 -20.19
N ASP A 179 -5.59 31.94 -19.23
CA ASP A 179 -5.56 31.26 -17.93
C ASP A 179 -5.82 29.75 -18.12
N GLY A 180 -5.09 28.90 -17.38
CA GLY A 180 -5.21 27.45 -17.43
C GLY A 180 -4.28 26.75 -18.44
N ILE A 181 -3.45 27.49 -19.19
CA ILE A 181 -2.37 26.90 -19.99
C ILE A 181 -1.29 26.38 -19.06
N SER A 182 -0.81 25.15 -19.30
CA SER A 182 0.29 24.59 -18.54
C SER A 182 1.56 25.42 -18.73
N CYS A 183 2.24 25.66 -17.63
CA CYS A 183 3.55 26.28 -17.58
C CYS A 183 4.45 25.40 -16.72
N ASP A 184 5.76 25.51 -16.90
CA ASP A 184 6.74 24.77 -16.11
C ASP A 184 7.67 25.81 -15.47
N ASP A 185 7.82 25.76 -14.16
CA ASP A 185 8.71 26.64 -13.39
C ASP A 185 10.00 25.95 -12.91
N GLU A 186 10.28 24.76 -13.46
CA GLU A 186 11.38 23.85 -13.15
C GLU A 186 11.29 23.21 -11.74
N ASP A 187 10.17 23.36 -11.02
CA ASP A 187 9.91 22.73 -9.71
C ASP A 187 8.73 21.75 -9.75
N ILE A 188 9.00 20.56 -10.28
CA ILE A 188 8.07 19.43 -10.44
C ILE A 188 7.33 19.07 -9.14
N CYS A 189 7.89 19.41 -7.97
CA CYS A 189 7.31 19.05 -6.67
C CYS A 189 6.10 19.88 -6.27
N ASN A 190 5.88 21.02 -6.91
CA ASN A 190 4.74 21.88 -6.61
C ASN A 190 3.49 21.52 -7.46
N GLY A 191 3.60 20.49 -8.31
CA GLY A 191 2.51 19.93 -9.11
C GLY A 191 2.27 20.71 -10.41
N ASN A 192 1.51 20.14 -11.33
CA ASN A 192 1.25 20.75 -12.65
C ASN A 192 0.85 22.21 -12.54
N GLU A 193 1.72 23.10 -13.01
CA GLU A 193 1.55 24.54 -12.88
C GLU A 193 0.70 25.09 -14.02
N VAL A 194 -0.12 26.08 -13.69
CA VAL A 194 -1.01 26.72 -14.65
C VAL A 194 -0.80 28.22 -14.67
N CYS A 195 -0.86 28.81 -15.85
CA CYS A 195 -0.85 30.25 -15.97
C CYS A 195 -2.15 30.82 -15.39
N GLN A 196 -2.02 31.76 -14.45
CA GLN A 196 -3.11 32.56 -13.94
C GLN A 196 -2.69 34.03 -13.90
N ALA A 197 -3.41 34.89 -14.63
CA ALA A 197 -3.11 36.31 -14.78
C ALA A 197 -1.68 36.62 -15.25
N GLY A 198 -1.10 35.77 -16.10
CA GLY A 198 0.26 35.93 -16.64
C GLY A 198 1.39 35.51 -15.70
N VAL A 199 1.07 34.81 -14.62
CA VAL A 199 2.02 34.22 -13.66
C VAL A 199 1.79 32.70 -13.65
N CYS A 200 2.87 31.93 -13.56
CA CYS A 200 2.78 30.48 -13.40
C CYS A 200 2.47 30.20 -11.92
N GLU A 201 1.27 29.69 -11.63
CA GLU A 201 0.86 29.31 -10.28
C GLU A 201 1.04 27.81 -10.08
N ALA A 202 1.68 27.46 -8.96
CA ALA A 202 1.93 26.08 -8.55
C ALA A 202 0.61 25.28 -8.39
N GLY A 203 0.65 24.02 -8.79
CA GLY A 203 -0.46 23.08 -8.70
C GLY A 203 -0.61 22.40 -7.32
N THR A 204 -1.08 21.15 -7.34
CA THR A 204 -1.14 20.29 -6.16
C THR A 204 0.22 19.65 -5.89
N PRO A 205 0.87 19.89 -4.74
CA PRO A 205 2.21 19.38 -4.48
C PRO A 205 2.30 17.86 -4.52
N VAL A 206 3.43 17.33 -5.00
CA VAL A 206 3.72 15.89 -4.99
C VAL A 206 3.74 15.37 -3.56
N ASP A 207 2.84 14.43 -3.25
CA ASP A 207 2.71 13.86 -1.91
C ASP A 207 3.67 12.69 -1.69
N CYS A 208 4.82 12.97 -1.08
CA CYS A 208 5.78 11.93 -0.67
C CYS A 208 5.47 11.30 0.71
N SER A 209 4.29 11.55 1.30
CA SER A 209 3.93 11.01 2.62
C SER A 209 3.75 9.48 2.63
N GLY A 210 3.57 8.86 1.46
CA GLY A 210 3.51 7.41 1.27
C GLY A 210 4.87 6.69 1.24
N GLN A 211 6.01 7.42 1.29
CA GLN A 211 7.34 6.81 1.26
C GLN A 211 7.59 6.02 2.56
N THR A 212 7.78 4.70 2.43
CA THR A 212 7.94 3.78 3.57
C THR A 212 9.39 3.38 3.82
N ASP A 213 10.32 3.72 2.93
CA ASP A 213 11.73 3.41 3.11
C ASP A 213 12.39 4.38 4.13
N PRO A 214 12.93 3.87 5.25
CA PRO A 214 13.54 4.68 6.30
C PRO A 214 14.86 5.35 5.90
N CYS A 215 15.40 5.05 4.72
CA CYS A 215 16.60 5.65 4.16
C CYS A 215 16.35 6.57 2.97
N LEU A 216 15.08 6.79 2.60
CA LEU A 216 14.68 7.78 1.61
C LEU A 216 13.97 8.94 2.31
N ALA A 217 14.22 10.16 1.85
CA ALA A 217 13.55 11.34 2.36
C ALA A 217 12.11 11.37 1.82
N ALA A 218 11.13 11.57 2.69
CA ALA A 218 9.74 11.85 2.33
C ALA A 218 9.59 13.29 1.79
N THR A 219 10.51 13.71 0.92
CA THR A 219 10.57 15.04 0.35
C THR A 219 10.87 14.88 -1.14
N CYS A 220 10.04 15.50 -1.96
CA CYS A 220 10.17 15.44 -3.41
C CYS A 220 11.44 16.19 -3.87
N ASN A 221 12.09 15.65 -4.90
CA ASN A 221 13.19 16.32 -5.59
C ASN A 221 12.66 17.29 -6.67
N PRO A 222 12.88 18.62 -6.54
CA PRO A 222 12.30 19.62 -7.44
C PRO A 222 12.69 19.42 -8.92
N GLY A 223 13.86 18.85 -9.21
CA GLY A 223 14.30 18.63 -10.59
C GLY A 223 13.92 17.28 -11.19
N THR A 224 13.38 16.34 -10.41
CA THR A 224 13.04 14.99 -10.92
C THR A 224 11.68 14.46 -10.48
N GLY A 225 10.92 15.17 -9.63
CA GLY A 225 9.62 14.75 -9.12
C GLY A 225 9.62 13.50 -8.23
N SER A 226 10.76 12.83 -8.05
CA SER A 226 10.88 11.55 -7.34
C SER A 226 10.98 11.74 -5.83
N CYS A 227 10.35 10.80 -5.11
CA CYS A 227 10.37 10.66 -3.65
C CYS A 227 11.49 9.72 -3.16
N ASP A 228 12.58 9.57 -3.92
CA ASP A 228 13.66 8.60 -3.65
C ASP A 228 14.99 9.26 -3.27
N LEU A 229 14.94 10.44 -2.65
CA LEU A 229 16.15 11.13 -2.23
C LEU A 229 16.83 10.37 -1.08
N PRO A 230 18.05 9.85 -1.25
CA PRO A 230 18.73 9.11 -0.19
C PRO A 230 19.07 10.05 0.98
N LEU A 231 18.72 9.63 2.20
CA LEU A 231 19.12 10.31 3.43
C LEU A 231 20.64 10.25 3.65
N GLU A 232 21.18 11.20 4.40
CA GLU A 232 22.63 11.32 4.62
C GLU A 232 23.20 10.04 5.27
N ASP A 233 24.35 9.57 4.75
CA ASP A 233 25.04 8.39 5.27
C ASP A 233 25.26 8.50 6.79
N GLY A 234 24.82 7.50 7.55
CA GLY A 234 24.88 7.50 9.01
C GLY A 234 23.59 7.94 9.71
N THR A 235 22.55 8.34 8.97
CA THR A 235 21.20 8.54 9.53
C THR A 235 20.69 7.22 10.09
N ALA A 236 20.14 7.24 11.31
CA ALA A 236 19.59 6.05 11.93
C ALA A 236 18.33 5.63 11.18
N CYS A 237 18.38 4.45 10.57
CA CYS A 237 17.21 3.71 10.14
C CYS A 237 17.01 2.59 11.14
N LEU A 238 15.78 2.18 11.41
CA LEU A 238 15.49 1.02 12.24
C LEU A 238 14.62 0.11 11.40
N ASP A 239 15.13 -1.08 11.08
CA ASP A 239 14.29 -2.15 10.61
C ASP A 239 13.53 -2.78 11.80
N THR A 240 12.77 -3.84 11.51
CA THR A 240 12.01 -4.55 12.55
C THR A 240 12.84 -5.60 13.30
N ASP A 241 14.15 -5.70 13.02
CA ASP A 241 15.13 -6.62 13.60
C ASP A 241 16.23 -5.88 14.39
N LEU A 242 15.86 -5.50 15.61
CA LEU A 242 16.76 -4.88 16.60
C LEU A 242 17.98 -5.74 16.98
N CYS A 243 18.05 -7.00 16.55
CA CYS A 243 19.15 -7.90 16.87
C CYS A 243 20.37 -7.76 15.96
N ASN A 244 20.21 -7.10 14.81
CA ASN A 244 21.32 -6.86 13.89
C ASN A 244 22.16 -5.61 14.29
N GLY A 245 21.73 -4.86 15.31
CA GLY A 245 22.38 -3.67 15.85
C GLY A 245 21.71 -2.37 15.41
N SER A 246 22.15 -1.22 15.93
CA SER A 246 21.65 0.08 15.43
C SER A 246 22.07 0.25 13.98
N GLU A 247 21.10 0.35 13.07
CA GLU A 247 21.38 0.47 11.65
C GLU A 247 21.62 1.91 11.25
N SER A 248 22.28 2.04 10.11
CA SER A 248 22.54 3.32 9.49
C SER A 248 22.33 3.23 7.99
N CYS A 249 21.74 4.27 7.42
CA CYS A 249 21.64 4.42 5.99
C CYS A 249 23.04 4.54 5.39
N GLN A 250 23.28 3.76 4.33
CA GLN A 250 24.46 3.88 3.50
C GLN A 250 24.07 3.76 2.03
N ALA A 251 24.24 4.84 1.28
CA ALA A 251 23.83 4.95 -0.12
C ALA A 251 22.34 4.62 -0.36
N GLY A 252 21.45 5.13 0.50
CA GLY A 252 20.00 4.92 0.38
C GLY A 252 19.49 3.55 0.83
N VAL A 253 20.36 2.69 1.37
CA VAL A 253 20.00 1.36 1.88
C VAL A 253 20.27 1.29 3.38
N CYS A 254 19.30 0.78 4.15
CA CYS A 254 19.50 0.56 5.57
C CYS A 254 20.47 -0.61 5.78
N THR A 255 21.62 -0.35 6.41
CA THR A 255 22.65 -1.37 6.64
C THR A 255 22.67 -1.79 8.11
N ALA A 256 22.55 -3.11 8.32
CA ALA A 256 22.66 -3.78 9.62
C ALA A 256 23.92 -3.35 10.38
N GLY A 257 23.74 -3.05 11.67
CA GLY A 257 24.79 -2.65 12.57
C GLY A 257 25.66 -3.82 13.07
N THR A 258 26.14 -3.70 14.32
CA THR A 258 26.80 -4.83 15.01
C THR A 258 25.76 -5.65 15.76
N ALA A 259 25.63 -6.93 15.40
CA ALA A 259 24.65 -7.83 16.00
C ALA A 259 24.75 -7.93 17.53
N VAL A 260 23.60 -8.00 18.19
CA VAL A 260 23.48 -8.15 19.64
C VAL A 260 23.94 -9.55 20.07
N ASP A 261 25.04 -9.62 20.82
CA ASP A 261 25.63 -10.87 21.31
C ASP A 261 25.01 -11.31 22.65
N CYS A 262 24.07 -12.24 22.61
CA CYS A 262 23.42 -12.83 23.79
C CYS A 262 24.15 -14.08 24.35
N SER A 263 25.34 -14.44 23.84
CA SER A 263 26.05 -15.67 24.23
C SER A 263 26.70 -15.65 25.62
N GLY A 264 26.64 -14.51 26.33
CA GLY A 264 27.26 -14.30 27.64
C GLY A 264 26.33 -14.33 28.86
N GLN A 265 25.05 -14.69 28.69
CA GLN A 265 24.06 -14.70 29.78
C GLN A 265 24.37 -15.81 30.81
N LEU A 266 24.32 -15.48 32.11
CA LEU A 266 24.58 -16.41 33.22
C LEU A 266 23.33 -17.21 33.65
N ASN A 267 22.13 -16.84 33.15
CA ASN A 267 20.88 -17.51 33.48
C ASN A 267 20.53 -18.54 32.38
N PRO A 268 20.51 -19.86 32.68
CA PRO A 268 20.21 -20.92 31.72
C PRO A 268 18.73 -20.95 31.26
N CYS A 269 17.84 -20.14 31.85
CA CYS A 269 16.43 -20.03 31.49
C CYS A 269 16.07 -18.81 30.62
N LEU A 270 17.07 -18.07 30.14
CA LEU A 270 16.91 -17.00 29.16
C LEU A 270 17.48 -17.45 27.82
N ALA A 271 16.82 -17.08 26.73
CA ALA A 271 17.26 -17.46 25.40
C ALA A 271 18.65 -16.89 25.07
N THR A 272 19.50 -17.71 24.45
CA THR A 272 20.83 -17.31 23.97
C THR A 272 20.79 -16.55 22.65
N THR A 273 19.59 -16.26 22.15
CA THR A 273 19.31 -15.59 20.88
C THR A 273 18.47 -14.36 21.15
N CYS A 274 18.89 -13.24 20.58
CA CYS A 274 18.20 -11.96 20.70
C CYS A 274 16.80 -12.04 20.07
N ASN A 275 15.82 -11.37 20.69
CA ASN A 275 14.47 -11.22 20.13
C ASN A 275 14.43 -10.03 19.14
N PRO A 276 14.09 -10.23 17.86
CA PRO A 276 14.15 -9.20 16.82
C PRO A 276 13.24 -8.00 17.11
N VAL A 277 12.12 -8.19 17.82
CA VAL A 277 11.13 -7.14 18.09
C VAL A 277 11.50 -6.29 19.32
N THR A 278 12.21 -6.85 20.29
CA THR A 278 12.54 -6.13 21.55
C THR A 278 14.01 -5.76 21.69
N GLY A 279 14.90 -6.32 20.85
CA GLY A 279 16.35 -6.12 20.92
C GLY A 279 16.99 -6.63 22.22
N GLY A 280 16.21 -7.32 23.05
CA GLY A 280 16.61 -7.81 24.37
C GLY A 280 16.99 -9.29 24.35
N CYS A 281 17.89 -9.67 25.24
CA CYS A 281 18.28 -11.07 25.49
C CYS A 281 17.38 -11.75 26.55
N ASP A 282 16.13 -11.31 26.67
CA ASP A 282 15.24 -11.64 27.80
C ASP A 282 14.04 -12.52 27.41
N SER A 283 14.07 -13.19 26.24
CA SER A 283 13.02 -14.18 25.94
C SER A 283 13.17 -15.37 26.88
N GLN A 284 12.19 -15.53 27.78
CA GLN A 284 12.11 -16.66 28.70
C GLN A 284 11.93 -17.96 27.90
N LEU A 285 12.70 -19.00 28.23
CA LEU A 285 12.47 -20.34 27.71
C LEU A 285 11.16 -20.89 28.29
N ASP A 286 10.43 -21.70 27.51
CA ASP A 286 9.14 -22.27 27.92
C ASP A 286 9.26 -23.06 29.23
N ASP A 287 8.23 -22.95 30.06
CA ASP A 287 8.13 -23.68 31.31
C ASP A 287 8.26 -25.20 31.07
N GLY A 288 9.19 -25.84 31.79
CA GLY A 288 9.53 -27.26 31.60
C GLY A 288 10.80 -27.53 30.76
N THR A 289 11.44 -26.49 30.20
CA THR A 289 12.74 -26.64 29.54
C THR A 289 13.83 -27.01 30.54
N ALA A 290 14.62 -28.05 30.25
CA ALA A 290 15.69 -28.49 31.14
C ALA A 290 16.78 -27.42 31.27
N CYS A 291 17.13 -27.09 32.51
CA CYS A 291 18.22 -26.19 32.87
C CYS A 291 19.10 -26.92 33.90
N GLU A 292 20.42 -26.79 33.86
CA GLU A 292 21.30 -27.43 34.86
C GLU A 292 22.05 -26.34 35.63
N ASP A 293 21.90 -26.29 36.95
CA ASP A 293 22.58 -25.33 37.84
C ASP A 293 23.90 -25.88 38.44
N GLY A 294 24.16 -27.17 38.21
CA GLY A 294 25.34 -27.88 38.66
C GLY A 294 25.22 -28.56 40.03
N ASP A 295 24.04 -28.58 40.67
CA ASP A 295 23.75 -29.35 41.88
C ASP A 295 22.95 -30.62 41.56
N LEU A 296 23.65 -31.73 41.30
CA LEU A 296 23.04 -33.01 40.93
C LEU A 296 22.17 -33.66 42.05
N CYS A 297 22.04 -33.04 43.22
CA CYS A 297 21.29 -33.57 44.36
C CYS A 297 19.86 -33.04 44.48
N ASN A 298 19.48 -31.98 43.77
CA ASN A 298 18.10 -31.48 43.74
C ASN A 298 17.29 -32.03 42.53
N GLY A 299 17.90 -32.82 41.65
CA GLY A 299 17.21 -33.55 40.57
C GLY A 299 17.00 -32.69 39.32
N PRO A 300 16.64 -33.27 38.16
CA PRO A 300 16.62 -32.55 36.88
C PRO A 300 15.73 -31.32 36.95
N GLU A 301 16.33 -30.16 36.73
CA GLU A 301 15.76 -28.85 36.97
C GLU A 301 15.08 -28.34 35.69
N THR A 302 14.01 -27.57 35.86
CA THR A 302 13.24 -27.02 34.76
C THR A 302 13.01 -25.54 34.94
N CYS A 303 12.99 -24.80 33.84
CA CYS A 303 12.61 -23.39 33.87
C CYS A 303 11.15 -23.26 34.28
N GLN A 304 10.87 -22.34 35.20
CA GLN A 304 9.51 -21.94 35.57
C GLN A 304 9.49 -20.42 35.79
N ALA A 305 8.71 -19.69 34.99
CA ALA A 305 8.66 -18.23 34.98
C ALA A 305 10.06 -17.55 34.84
N GLY A 306 10.95 -18.13 34.03
CA GLY A 306 12.28 -17.59 33.71
C GLY A 306 13.36 -17.78 34.80
N GLU A 307 13.05 -18.50 35.87
CA GLU A 307 14.04 -18.97 36.85
C GLU A 307 14.19 -20.49 36.73
N CYS A 308 15.41 -21.00 36.92
CA CYS A 308 15.65 -22.44 36.97
C CYS A 308 15.25 -22.94 38.36
N THR A 309 14.17 -23.74 38.43
CA THR A 309 13.66 -24.26 39.70
C THR A 309 14.14 -25.68 39.93
N ASP A 310 14.68 -25.94 41.12
CA ASP A 310 15.10 -27.25 41.61
C ASP A 310 14.04 -28.34 41.34
N GLY A 311 14.50 -29.48 40.84
CA GLY A 311 13.66 -30.64 40.59
C GLY A 311 13.29 -31.44 41.85
N SER A 312 12.98 -32.72 41.65
CA SER A 312 12.75 -33.65 42.77
C SER A 312 14.08 -34.10 43.39
N PRO A 313 14.35 -33.79 44.67
CA PRO A 313 15.66 -34.02 45.28
C PRO A 313 16.00 -35.51 45.42
N VAL A 314 17.30 -35.83 45.30
CA VAL A 314 17.84 -37.18 45.48
C VAL A 314 17.71 -37.58 46.95
N VAL A 315 16.74 -38.47 47.24
CA VAL A 315 16.52 -39.00 48.59
C VAL A 315 17.49 -40.14 48.88
N CYS A 316 18.48 -39.87 49.73
CA CYS A 316 19.42 -40.89 50.21
C CYS A 316 18.82 -41.63 51.42
N GLU A 317 18.07 -42.70 51.21
CA GLU A 317 17.55 -43.52 52.33
C GLU A 317 18.67 -44.30 53.05
N PRO A 318 18.69 -44.34 54.39
CA PRO A 318 19.62 -45.17 55.13
C PRO A 318 19.22 -46.65 55.04
N ALA A 319 20.19 -47.53 54.78
CA ALA A 319 19.97 -48.97 54.81
C ALA A 319 19.49 -49.39 56.21
N SER A 320 18.37 -50.09 56.27
CA SER A 320 17.67 -50.41 57.52
C SER A 320 18.59 -51.11 58.54
N GLY A 321 18.82 -50.46 59.68
CA GLY A 321 19.28 -51.15 60.89
C GLY A 321 20.41 -50.54 61.74
N VAL A 322 21.03 -49.40 61.40
CA VAL A 322 21.96 -48.70 62.33
C VAL A 322 22.13 -47.21 61.97
N CYS A 323 22.56 -46.40 62.94
CA CYS A 323 22.73 -44.93 62.86
C CYS A 323 23.75 -44.48 61.78
N GLU A 324 23.26 -44.22 60.57
CA GLU A 324 23.98 -43.48 59.52
C GLU A 324 23.04 -42.41 58.95
N GLN A 325 23.52 -41.18 58.79
CA GLN A 325 22.89 -40.18 57.91
C GLN A 325 23.68 -40.17 56.60
N ASN A 326 22.98 -40.38 55.49
CA ASN A 326 23.53 -40.23 54.15
C ASN A 326 23.21 -38.81 53.65
N SER A 327 24.22 -38.10 53.16
CA SER A 327 24.05 -36.80 52.51
C SER A 327 24.56 -36.91 51.06
N CYS A 328 23.80 -36.34 50.13
CA CYS A 328 24.13 -36.34 48.71
C CYS A 328 25.24 -35.30 48.43
N ASN A 329 26.26 -35.70 47.67
CA ASN A 329 27.32 -34.79 47.22
C ASN A 329 26.87 -34.02 45.96
N ALA A 330 26.63 -32.71 46.11
CA ALA A 330 26.09 -31.81 45.08
C ALA A 330 26.80 -31.89 43.71
N THR A 331 28.11 -32.15 43.68
CA THR A 331 28.86 -32.18 42.40
C THR A 331 28.82 -33.55 41.71
N SER A 332 28.54 -34.63 42.44
CA SER A 332 28.56 -35.99 41.88
C SER A 332 27.22 -36.71 41.90
N GLY A 333 26.22 -36.21 42.63
CA GLY A 333 24.90 -36.85 42.78
C GLY A 333 24.95 -38.19 43.54
N VAL A 334 26.02 -38.44 44.31
CA VAL A 334 26.25 -39.72 45.01
C VAL A 334 26.13 -39.53 46.52
N CYS A 335 25.42 -40.44 47.20
CA CYS A 335 25.27 -40.46 48.66
C CYS A 335 26.53 -40.99 49.35
N GLU A 336 27.11 -40.25 50.29
CA GLU A 336 28.32 -40.65 51.06
C GLU A 336 28.07 -40.76 52.58
N LEU A 337 28.85 -41.63 53.26
CA LEU A 337 28.62 -42.11 54.64
C LEU A 337 29.40 -41.31 55.71
N LEU A 338 28.77 -40.93 56.83
CA LEU A 338 29.43 -40.36 58.03
C LEU A 338 28.98 -41.05 59.32
N THR A 339 29.92 -41.64 60.07
CA THR A 339 29.65 -42.43 61.30
C THR A 339 29.65 -41.56 62.56
N VAL A 340 28.63 -41.69 63.43
CA VAL A 340 28.56 -41.05 64.76
C VAL A 340 28.37 -42.12 65.85
N GLY A 341 29.22 -42.12 66.87
CA GLY A 341 29.25 -43.14 67.93
C GLY A 341 28.36 -42.81 69.12
N ASN A 342 27.31 -43.62 69.32
CA ASN A 342 26.82 -44.23 70.56
C ASN A 342 25.37 -44.69 70.33
N CYS A 343 25.14 -46.00 70.23
CA CYS A 343 23.84 -46.58 69.92
C CYS A 343 23.59 -47.88 70.69
N CYS A 344 22.40 -47.96 71.29
CA CYS A 344 21.82 -49.09 72.01
C CYS A 344 21.52 -50.26 71.05
N GLY A 345 21.93 -51.49 71.40
CA GLY A 345 21.61 -52.72 70.64
C GLY A 345 22.78 -53.31 69.85
N ASN A 346 24.02 -53.02 70.25
CA ASN A 346 25.24 -53.53 69.60
C ASN A 346 25.88 -54.75 70.31
N GLY A 347 25.27 -55.19 71.40
CA GLY A 347 25.68 -56.34 72.21
C GLY A 347 26.76 -56.02 73.24
N VAL A 348 27.09 -54.75 73.48
CA VAL A 348 28.10 -54.31 74.44
C VAL A 348 27.55 -53.20 75.32
N VAL A 349 27.34 -53.48 76.61
CA VAL A 349 26.83 -52.50 77.58
C VAL A 349 27.85 -51.36 77.78
N GLU A 350 27.52 -50.16 77.29
CA GLU A 350 28.35 -48.96 77.39
C GLU A 350 27.97 -48.06 78.59
N PRO A 351 28.82 -47.08 78.99
CA PRO A 351 28.52 -46.17 80.11
C PRO A 351 27.27 -45.30 79.86
N GLY A 352 26.13 -45.76 80.38
CA GLY A 352 24.83 -45.11 80.22
C GLY A 352 23.68 -46.09 79.96
N GLU A 353 23.98 -47.34 79.63
CA GLU A 353 23.01 -48.40 79.32
C GLU A 353 22.85 -49.36 80.51
N GLU A 354 21.61 -49.75 80.84
CA GLU A 354 21.34 -50.73 81.89
C GLU A 354 21.45 -52.18 81.37
N CYS A 355 21.25 -52.39 80.06
CA CYS A 355 21.41 -53.65 79.35
C CYS A 355 21.52 -53.41 77.83
N ASP A 356 22.17 -54.32 77.07
CA ASP A 356 22.29 -54.31 75.61
C ASP A 356 22.35 -55.76 75.09
N ASP A 357 21.36 -56.18 74.29
CA ASP A 357 21.16 -57.54 73.80
C ASP A 357 21.43 -57.74 72.30
N GLY A 358 21.98 -56.73 71.61
CA GLY A 358 22.51 -56.90 70.25
C GLY A 358 21.49 -57.07 69.12
N GLY A 359 20.21 -56.73 69.34
CA GLY A 359 19.15 -56.80 68.32
C GLY A 359 17.74 -57.00 68.90
N PRO A 360 16.70 -57.12 68.06
CA PRO A 360 15.29 -56.94 68.46
C PRO A 360 14.67 -58.15 69.19
N THR A 361 15.42 -58.82 70.06
CA THR A 361 14.91 -59.94 70.86
C THR A 361 14.82 -59.54 72.33
N ASN A 362 13.58 -59.21 72.73
CA ASN A 362 13.08 -58.73 74.03
C ASN A 362 13.78 -59.22 75.31
N ALA A 363 14.98 -58.72 75.59
CA ALA A 363 15.51 -58.63 76.95
C ALA A 363 15.69 -57.16 77.41
N CYS A 364 15.80 -56.20 76.48
CA CYS A 364 15.87 -54.75 76.70
C CYS A 364 14.86 -53.97 75.84
N THR A 365 14.39 -52.80 76.30
CA THR A 365 13.65 -51.82 75.50
C THR A 365 14.58 -51.18 74.45
N ALA A 366 14.00 -50.58 73.41
CA ALA A 366 14.73 -49.88 72.34
C ALA A 366 15.57 -48.66 72.80
N VAL A 367 15.54 -48.31 74.08
CA VAL A 367 16.39 -47.28 74.73
C VAL A 367 17.21 -47.85 75.91
N CYS A 368 17.45 -49.17 75.92
CA CYS A 368 18.35 -49.86 76.84
C CYS A 368 17.92 -49.81 78.33
N THR A 369 16.62 -50.05 78.58
CA THR A 369 16.00 -50.28 79.91
C THR A 369 15.24 -51.62 79.94
N GLN A 370 14.87 -52.17 81.11
CA GLN A 370 14.21 -53.50 81.21
C GLN A 370 12.66 -53.41 81.01
N ALA A 371 12.01 -54.27 80.20
CA ALA A 371 10.58 -54.15 79.80
C ALA A 371 9.66 -55.31 80.30
N SER A 372 8.36 -55.02 80.51
CA SER A 372 7.33 -55.98 81.00
C SER A 372 6.14 -56.25 80.05
N CYS A 373 6.08 -55.66 78.85
CA CYS A 373 4.96 -55.76 77.89
C CYS A 373 5.36 -56.46 76.57
N GLY A 374 6.21 -57.48 76.65
CA GLY A 374 6.89 -58.07 75.49
C GLY A 374 7.76 -59.27 75.84
N ASP A 375 7.63 -59.83 77.03
CA ASP A 375 8.47 -60.92 77.51
C ASP A 375 7.94 -62.31 77.11
N GLY A 376 6.91 -62.37 76.26
CA GLY A 376 6.39 -63.60 75.69
C GLY A 376 5.43 -64.34 76.62
N ILE A 377 5.02 -63.73 77.73
CA ILE A 377 4.21 -64.35 78.77
C ILE A 377 3.17 -63.38 79.31
N GLN A 378 1.87 -63.75 79.28
CA GLN A 378 0.80 -62.92 79.83
C GLN A 378 1.01 -62.67 81.34
N ASN A 379 1.52 -61.49 81.69
CA ASN A 379 1.81 -61.11 83.07
C ASN A 379 1.55 -59.62 83.31
N GLY A 380 1.64 -59.17 84.57
CA GLY A 380 1.26 -57.81 84.91
C GLY A 380 -0.24 -57.55 84.69
N THR A 381 -0.57 -56.48 83.96
CA THR A 381 -1.94 -56.02 83.65
C THR A 381 -2.43 -56.43 82.26
N GLU A 382 -1.65 -57.23 81.53
CA GLU A 382 -1.95 -57.72 80.18
C GLU A 382 -3.24 -58.55 80.09
N THR A 383 -4.04 -58.28 79.07
CA THR A 383 -5.29 -59.02 78.82
C THR A 383 -5.12 -60.17 77.84
N ASP A 384 -4.06 -60.15 77.01
CA ASP A 384 -3.53 -61.32 76.30
C ASP A 384 -1.99 -61.25 76.28
N ILE A 385 -1.29 -62.28 75.80
CA ILE A 385 0.18 -62.35 75.85
C ILE A 385 0.81 -61.09 75.22
N ASP A 386 1.51 -60.29 76.03
CA ASP A 386 2.20 -59.06 75.64
C ASP A 386 1.30 -57.92 75.11
N CYS A 387 -0.01 -57.91 75.42
CA CYS A 387 -0.92 -56.83 74.99
C CYS A 387 -2.10 -56.59 75.94
N GLY A 388 -2.68 -55.38 75.85
CA GLY A 388 -3.80 -54.93 76.68
C GLY A 388 -3.42 -54.49 78.11
N GLY A 389 -4.34 -53.84 78.81
CA GLY A 389 -4.08 -53.20 80.10
C GLY A 389 -3.14 -52.00 79.99
N ASP A 390 -1.98 -52.06 80.64
CA ASP A 390 -0.94 -51.02 80.52
C ASP A 390 -0.04 -51.22 79.29
N CYS A 391 -0.28 -52.28 78.51
CA CYS A 391 0.45 -52.62 77.28
C CYS A 391 -0.36 -52.18 76.04
N PRO A 392 0.27 -52.09 74.85
CA PRO A 392 -0.43 -51.73 73.62
C PRO A 392 -1.64 -52.64 73.34
N GLY A 393 -2.69 -52.08 72.75
CA GLY A 393 -3.94 -52.80 72.49
C GLY A 393 -3.72 -54.09 71.68
N CYS A 394 -4.42 -55.14 72.08
CA CYS A 394 -4.38 -56.46 71.46
C CYS A 394 -4.96 -56.45 70.05
N ALA A 395 -4.34 -57.25 69.18
CA ALA A 395 -4.81 -57.51 67.83
C ALA A 395 -6.15 -58.28 67.82
N GLN A 396 -6.78 -58.35 66.66
CA GLN A 396 -8.08 -58.98 66.50
C GLN A 396 -8.12 -60.43 66.98
N GLY A 397 -9.23 -60.80 67.64
CA GLY A 397 -9.48 -62.15 68.13
C GLY A 397 -8.67 -62.54 69.38
N LEU A 398 -7.79 -61.67 69.86
CA LEU A 398 -7.12 -61.78 71.15
C LEU A 398 -8.01 -61.28 72.28
N SER A 399 -7.64 -61.65 73.50
CA SER A 399 -8.41 -61.47 74.71
C SER A 399 -8.33 -60.03 75.22
N CYS A 400 -9.48 -59.51 75.64
CA CYS A 400 -9.62 -58.15 76.14
C CYS A 400 -10.58 -58.13 77.33
N ALA A 401 -10.42 -57.17 78.24
CA ALA A 401 -11.32 -56.96 79.37
C ALA A 401 -12.16 -55.69 79.23
N ILE A 402 -11.57 -54.63 78.66
CA ILE A 402 -12.21 -53.37 78.30
C ILE A 402 -11.85 -53.01 76.86
N ASN A 403 -12.58 -52.05 76.31
CA ASN A 403 -12.38 -51.59 74.95
C ASN A 403 -10.94 -51.13 74.70
N GLU A 404 -10.32 -50.38 75.62
CA GLU A 404 -8.93 -49.91 75.47
C GLU A 404 -7.88 -51.03 75.38
N ASP A 405 -8.23 -52.26 75.77
CA ASP A 405 -7.35 -53.41 75.64
C ASP A 405 -7.24 -53.90 74.19
N CYS A 406 -8.08 -53.43 73.28
CA CYS A 406 -8.05 -53.78 71.87
C CYS A 406 -7.46 -52.65 71.05
N PHE A 407 -6.69 -52.99 70.01
CA PHE A 407 -6.27 -52.00 69.04
C PHE A 407 -7.47 -51.28 68.40
N SER A 408 -8.56 -52.02 68.13
CA SER A 408 -9.82 -51.50 67.58
C SER A 408 -10.73 -50.78 68.57
N LEU A 409 -10.36 -50.71 69.85
CA LEU A 409 -11.22 -50.20 70.93
C LEU A 409 -12.59 -50.90 71.08
N ILE A 410 -12.75 -52.12 70.53
CA ILE A 410 -14.02 -52.86 70.60
C ILE A 410 -13.76 -54.23 71.23
N CYS A 411 -14.06 -54.34 72.52
CA CYS A 411 -14.00 -55.59 73.26
C CYS A 411 -15.41 -56.17 73.44
N ILE A 412 -15.78 -57.15 72.62
CA ILE A 412 -17.10 -57.80 72.69
C ILE A 412 -16.90 -59.30 72.93
N GLY A 413 -17.47 -59.77 74.03
CA GLY A 413 -17.40 -61.20 74.40
C GLY A 413 -15.97 -61.66 74.69
N GLU A 414 -15.19 -60.84 75.40
CA GLU A 414 -13.79 -61.11 75.79
C GLU A 414 -12.83 -61.25 74.60
N SER A 415 -13.19 -60.72 73.42
CA SER A 415 -12.32 -60.72 72.23
C SER A 415 -12.40 -59.41 71.43
N CYS A 416 -11.29 -59.00 70.83
CA CYS A 416 -11.20 -57.81 69.98
C CYS A 416 -11.85 -58.00 68.60
N GLN A 417 -12.78 -57.11 68.22
CA GLN A 417 -13.56 -57.16 66.96
C GLN A 417 -13.11 -56.09 65.91
N PHE A 418 -13.60 -56.16 64.67
CA PHE A 418 -13.38 -55.14 63.61
C PHE A 418 -14.16 -53.84 63.86
N GLY A 419 -13.63 -52.71 63.38
CA GLY A 419 -14.41 -51.49 63.12
C GLY A 419 -15.40 -51.69 61.95
N THR A 420 -16.50 -50.93 61.92
CA THR A 420 -17.55 -51.01 60.89
C THR A 420 -17.80 -49.64 60.29
N CYS A 421 -17.35 -49.47 59.05
CA CYS A 421 -17.53 -48.24 58.28
C CYS A 421 -19.00 -47.88 58.05
N GLY A 422 -19.35 -46.62 58.29
CA GLY A 422 -20.66 -46.03 58.03
C GLY A 422 -21.61 -46.09 59.23
N ASP A 423 -21.09 -46.13 60.45
CA ASP A 423 -21.87 -46.18 61.70
C ASP A 423 -21.89 -44.86 62.50
N ASN A 424 -21.35 -43.79 61.91
CA ASN A 424 -21.15 -42.44 62.47
C ASN A 424 -20.11 -42.37 63.60
N VAL A 425 -19.17 -43.33 63.68
CA VAL A 425 -18.14 -43.34 64.71
C VAL A 425 -16.78 -43.62 64.09
N VAL A 426 -15.89 -42.63 64.01
CA VAL A 426 -14.52 -42.85 63.50
C VAL A 426 -13.71 -43.75 64.45
N GLN A 427 -13.29 -44.91 63.96
CA GLN A 427 -12.51 -45.92 64.70
C GLN A 427 -11.02 -45.90 64.32
N SER A 428 -10.16 -46.67 65.01
CA SER A 428 -8.70 -46.61 64.81
C SER A 428 -8.21 -47.06 63.43
N ASP A 429 -9.04 -47.83 62.73
CA ASP A 429 -8.86 -48.35 61.38
C ASP A 429 -9.60 -47.53 60.31
N GLU A 430 -10.24 -46.42 60.70
CA GLU A 430 -11.00 -45.52 59.83
C GLU A 430 -10.38 -44.12 59.89
N GLU A 431 -10.23 -43.47 58.74
CA GLU A 431 -9.80 -42.08 58.69
C GLU A 431 -10.99 -41.11 58.79
N CYS A 432 -12.17 -41.57 58.37
CA CYS A 432 -13.44 -40.86 58.35
C CYS A 432 -14.62 -41.83 58.51
N ASP A 433 -15.79 -41.34 58.93
CA ASP A 433 -17.07 -42.06 58.92
C ASP A 433 -18.19 -41.01 58.86
N ASP A 434 -18.93 -40.97 57.75
CA ASP A 434 -20.04 -40.05 57.47
C ASP A 434 -21.44 -40.68 57.68
N GLY A 435 -21.46 -41.91 58.21
CA GLY A 435 -22.70 -42.61 58.55
C GLY A 435 -23.33 -43.41 57.42
N ASP A 436 -22.67 -43.55 56.25
CA ASP A 436 -23.01 -44.56 55.27
C ASP A 436 -21.79 -45.12 54.51
N THR A 437 -22.00 -45.75 53.36
CA THR A 437 -20.92 -46.38 52.57
C THR A 437 -20.95 -45.91 51.11
N ILE A 438 -21.49 -44.71 50.86
CA ILE A 438 -21.66 -44.11 49.55
C ILE A 438 -20.74 -42.90 49.45
N ALA A 439 -19.73 -42.97 48.59
CA ALA A 439 -18.89 -41.81 48.31
C ALA A 439 -19.71 -40.69 47.65
N GLU A 440 -19.74 -39.51 48.24
CA GLU A 440 -20.45 -38.37 47.70
C GLU A 440 -19.71 -37.69 46.55
N VAL A 441 -20.45 -36.90 45.78
CA VAL A 441 -19.93 -36.02 44.73
C VAL A 441 -19.72 -34.65 45.35
N CYS A 442 -18.67 -33.94 44.94
CA CYS A 442 -18.44 -32.57 45.37
C CYS A 442 -19.61 -31.67 44.95
N PRO A 443 -19.89 -30.59 45.72
CA PRO A 443 -20.79 -29.56 45.25
C PRO A 443 -20.30 -28.95 43.93
N TYR A 444 -21.24 -28.53 43.08
CA TYR A 444 -20.93 -27.88 41.81
C TYR A 444 -20.03 -26.63 41.99
N GLU A 445 -19.07 -26.42 41.09
CA GLU A 445 -17.98 -25.40 41.14
C GLU A 445 -16.92 -25.60 42.24
N VAL A 446 -16.94 -26.72 42.96
CA VAL A 446 -15.88 -27.05 43.90
C VAL A 446 -14.79 -27.82 43.16
N LEU A 447 -13.67 -27.14 42.89
CA LEU A 447 -12.51 -27.67 42.17
C LEU A 447 -11.85 -28.87 42.84
N GLU A 448 -11.95 -28.98 44.17
CA GLU A 448 -11.49 -30.13 44.94
C GLU A 448 -12.30 -30.25 46.23
N CYS A 449 -12.76 -31.47 46.55
CA CYS A 449 -13.29 -31.78 47.87
C CYS A 449 -12.81 -33.16 48.32
N VAL A 450 -12.79 -33.37 49.63
CA VAL A 450 -12.48 -34.67 50.23
C VAL A 450 -13.79 -35.28 50.72
N VAL A 451 -14.08 -36.51 50.30
CA VAL A 451 -15.26 -37.29 50.71
C VAL A 451 -14.82 -38.55 51.46
N CYS A 452 -15.72 -39.14 52.24
CA CYS A 452 -15.43 -40.41 52.87
C CYS A 452 -15.79 -41.55 51.91
N SER A 453 -14.82 -42.42 51.63
CA SER A 453 -15.08 -43.53 50.72
C SER A 453 -15.87 -44.65 51.40
N ALA A 454 -16.41 -45.58 50.60
CA ALA A 454 -17.12 -46.77 51.11
C ALA A 454 -16.24 -47.70 51.99
N SER A 455 -14.94 -47.42 52.10
CA SER A 455 -13.98 -48.12 52.95
C SER A 455 -13.47 -47.25 54.12
N CYS A 456 -14.11 -46.11 54.39
CA CYS A 456 -13.77 -45.18 55.46
C CYS A 456 -12.33 -44.65 55.38
N GLN A 457 -11.94 -44.30 54.15
CA GLN A 457 -10.70 -43.61 53.81
C GLN A 457 -11.05 -42.25 53.19
N PHE A 458 -10.24 -41.23 53.44
CA PHE A 458 -10.40 -39.96 52.75
C PHE A 458 -9.99 -40.10 51.28
N GLU A 459 -10.92 -39.82 50.37
CA GLU A 459 -10.65 -39.86 48.93
C GLU A 459 -11.11 -38.54 48.28
N ALA A 460 -10.53 -38.22 47.12
CA ALA A 460 -10.96 -37.07 46.34
C ALA A 460 -12.39 -37.31 45.82
N GLY A 461 -13.29 -36.37 46.10
CA GLY A 461 -14.64 -36.41 45.56
C GLY A 461 -14.64 -36.12 44.06
N VAL A 462 -15.63 -36.65 43.35
CA VAL A 462 -15.84 -36.31 41.94
C VAL A 462 -16.33 -34.86 41.86
N THR A 463 -15.66 -34.03 41.07
CA THR A 463 -16.01 -32.63 40.86
C THR A 463 -16.90 -32.46 39.65
N SER A 464 -17.78 -31.46 39.66
CA SER A 464 -18.52 -31.01 38.49
C SER A 464 -18.50 -29.49 38.42
N SER A 465 -18.17 -28.95 37.25
CA SER A 465 -18.03 -27.51 37.04
C SER A 465 -18.10 -27.18 35.56
N CYS A 466 -18.62 -25.99 35.24
CA CYS A 466 -18.46 -25.42 33.91
C CYS A 466 -16.99 -25.44 33.44
N GLY A 467 -16.77 -25.97 32.24
CA GLY A 467 -15.46 -26.13 31.61
C GLY A 467 -14.84 -27.51 31.83
N ASP A 468 -15.58 -28.49 32.37
CA ASP A 468 -15.08 -29.86 32.55
C ASP A 468 -15.44 -30.81 31.38
N SER A 469 -15.97 -30.25 30.29
CA SER A 469 -16.42 -30.96 29.09
C SER A 469 -17.63 -31.88 29.32
N ILE A 470 -18.37 -31.69 30.41
CA ILE A 470 -19.58 -32.45 30.73
C ILE A 470 -20.74 -31.47 30.94
N LEU A 471 -21.81 -31.62 30.16
CA LEU A 471 -22.99 -30.76 30.27
C LEU A 471 -23.88 -31.10 31.49
N HIS A 472 -23.96 -30.18 32.46
CA HIS A 472 -24.79 -30.26 33.66
C HIS A 472 -26.04 -29.36 33.60
N THR A 473 -27.03 -29.77 32.80
CA THR A 473 -28.27 -28.96 32.58
C THR A 473 -29.05 -28.61 33.86
N GLU A 474 -28.97 -29.45 34.90
CA GLU A 474 -29.60 -29.19 36.20
C GLU A 474 -28.99 -28.01 36.97
N HIS A 475 -27.75 -27.62 36.62
CA HIS A 475 -27.02 -26.49 37.21
C HIS A 475 -26.97 -25.26 36.27
N GLY A 476 -27.70 -25.30 35.15
CA GLY A 476 -27.90 -24.13 34.28
C GLY A 476 -26.91 -23.98 33.13
N GLU A 477 -26.01 -24.95 32.94
CA GLU A 477 -25.14 -25.01 31.76
C GLU A 477 -25.98 -25.24 30.49
N SER A 478 -25.72 -24.43 29.45
CA SER A 478 -26.35 -24.55 28.13
C SER A 478 -25.46 -25.32 27.15
N CYS A 479 -24.16 -25.33 27.39
CA CYS A 479 -23.09 -26.02 26.68
C CYS A 479 -21.93 -26.25 27.67
N ASP A 480 -21.01 -27.17 27.37
CA ASP A 480 -19.73 -27.29 28.06
C ASP A 480 -18.73 -28.00 27.14
N ASP A 481 -17.92 -27.21 26.45
CA ASP A 481 -16.91 -27.70 25.51
C ASP A 481 -15.50 -27.71 26.13
N GLY A 482 -15.39 -27.64 27.47
CA GLY A 482 -14.12 -27.55 28.17
C GLY A 482 -13.51 -26.14 28.21
N GLY A 483 -14.29 -25.12 27.86
CA GLY A 483 -13.88 -23.71 27.76
C GLY A 483 -14.64 -22.96 26.68
N GLU A 484 -14.12 -21.78 26.29
CA GLU A 484 -14.68 -21.02 25.17
C GLU A 484 -14.46 -21.76 23.84
N SER A 485 -15.50 -21.78 23.01
CA SER A 485 -15.58 -22.50 21.75
C SER A 485 -16.52 -21.78 20.78
N ALA A 486 -16.60 -22.28 19.54
CA ALA A 486 -17.53 -21.77 18.53
C ALA A 486 -19.03 -21.92 18.91
N SER A 487 -19.34 -22.69 19.95
CA SER A 487 -20.70 -22.93 20.45
C SER A 487 -20.89 -22.59 21.93
N CYS A 488 -19.84 -22.21 22.64
CA CYS A 488 -19.86 -22.11 24.08
C CYS A 488 -18.98 -20.99 24.62
N ASN A 489 -19.51 -20.21 25.54
CA ASN A 489 -18.78 -19.21 26.32
C ASN A 489 -18.04 -19.89 27.47
N ALA A 490 -17.02 -19.22 28.01
CA ALA A 490 -16.27 -19.72 29.16
C ALA A 490 -17.10 -19.86 30.44
N ASP A 491 -18.30 -19.27 30.50
CA ASP A 491 -19.26 -19.40 31.58
C ASP A 491 -20.40 -20.41 31.28
N CYS A 492 -20.22 -21.24 30.25
CA CYS A 492 -21.15 -22.30 29.83
C CYS A 492 -22.53 -21.79 29.37
N THR A 493 -22.57 -20.52 28.95
CA THR A 493 -23.65 -19.99 28.12
C THR A 493 -23.35 -20.24 26.64
N ALA A 494 -24.38 -20.38 25.79
CA ALA A 494 -24.15 -20.61 24.37
C ALA A 494 -23.62 -19.34 23.71
N SER A 495 -22.53 -19.45 22.94
CA SER A 495 -21.96 -18.33 22.19
C SER A 495 -22.96 -17.82 21.15
N SER A 496 -23.28 -16.53 21.18
CA SER A 496 -24.21 -15.92 20.25
C SER A 496 -23.94 -14.43 20.09
N CYS A 497 -23.95 -13.99 18.83
CA CYS A 497 -23.91 -12.57 18.50
C CYS A 497 -24.97 -11.80 19.27
N GLY A 498 -24.54 -10.81 20.04
CA GLY A 498 -25.39 -9.97 20.87
C GLY A 498 -25.51 -10.38 22.33
N ASP A 499 -24.73 -11.34 22.82
CA ASP A 499 -24.81 -11.83 24.20
C ASP A 499 -23.97 -11.03 25.22
N GLY A 500 -23.09 -10.14 24.73
CA GLY A 500 -22.21 -9.28 25.52
C GLY A 500 -20.81 -9.85 25.74
N THR A 501 -20.47 -10.95 25.06
CA THR A 501 -19.19 -11.66 25.05
C THR A 501 -18.66 -11.77 23.62
N LEU A 502 -17.50 -11.16 23.33
CA LEU A 502 -16.87 -11.31 22.02
C LEU A 502 -16.38 -12.75 21.79
N ASN A 503 -17.06 -13.50 20.92
CA ASN A 503 -16.70 -14.88 20.58
C ASN A 503 -15.85 -14.99 19.33
N THR A 504 -14.55 -14.67 19.45
CA THR A 504 -13.62 -14.78 18.32
C THR A 504 -13.52 -16.21 17.76
N THR A 505 -13.68 -17.25 18.60
CA THR A 505 -13.66 -18.66 18.17
C THR A 505 -14.94 -19.04 17.39
N ALA A 506 -16.05 -18.34 17.62
CA ALA A 506 -17.28 -18.47 16.84
C ALA A 506 -17.29 -17.60 15.56
N GLY A 507 -16.24 -16.80 15.33
CA GLY A 507 -16.11 -15.94 14.15
C GLY A 507 -16.67 -14.52 14.33
N GLU A 508 -16.93 -14.08 15.55
CA GLU A 508 -17.41 -12.72 15.83
C GLU A 508 -16.26 -11.71 15.86
N ALA A 509 -16.42 -10.59 15.15
CA ALA A 509 -15.48 -9.47 15.16
C ALA A 509 -15.88 -8.39 16.18
N CYS A 510 -17.14 -8.37 16.61
CA CYS A 510 -17.72 -7.45 17.57
C CYS A 510 -18.94 -8.12 18.23
N ASP A 511 -19.45 -7.54 19.32
CA ASP A 511 -20.65 -8.05 20.01
C ASP A 511 -21.56 -6.91 20.51
N GLY A 512 -22.14 -6.17 19.56
CA GLY A 512 -22.95 -4.98 19.84
C GLY A 512 -24.39 -5.22 20.31
N GLY A 513 -24.84 -6.47 20.48
CA GLY A 513 -26.28 -6.73 20.72
C GLY A 513 -27.16 -6.67 19.46
N GLY A 514 -26.56 -6.74 18.26
CA GLY A 514 -27.19 -6.48 16.96
C GLY A 514 -26.53 -5.32 16.21
N GLU A 515 -27.19 -4.79 15.18
CA GLU A 515 -26.67 -3.63 14.43
C GLU A 515 -26.50 -2.41 15.35
N SER A 516 -25.30 -1.86 15.33
CA SER A 516 -24.82 -0.78 16.18
C SER A 516 -23.81 0.07 15.40
N ALA A 517 -23.35 1.17 15.98
CA ALA A 517 -22.39 2.06 15.32
C ALA A 517 -21.03 1.41 15.01
N THR A 518 -20.76 0.21 15.53
CA THR A 518 -19.47 -0.49 15.34
C THR A 518 -19.64 -1.97 15.01
N CYS A 519 -20.87 -2.46 14.85
CA CYS A 519 -21.12 -3.89 14.73
C CYS A 519 -22.39 -4.16 13.93
N ASN A 520 -22.32 -5.12 13.02
CA ASN A 520 -23.44 -5.61 12.25
C ASN A 520 -24.27 -6.62 13.04
N ALA A 521 -25.48 -6.91 12.54
CA ALA A 521 -26.37 -7.87 13.17
C ALA A 521 -25.88 -9.32 13.12
N ASP A 522 -24.89 -9.61 12.27
CA ASP A 522 -24.19 -10.88 12.16
C ASP A 522 -22.80 -10.87 12.83
N CYS A 523 -22.51 -9.83 13.62
CA CYS A 523 -21.25 -9.64 14.34
C CYS A 523 -20.01 -9.50 13.45
N THR A 524 -20.21 -9.08 12.20
CA THR A 524 -19.16 -8.43 11.40
C THR A 524 -19.04 -6.94 11.79
N VAL A 525 -17.89 -6.31 11.52
CA VAL A 525 -17.69 -4.89 11.86
C VAL A 525 -18.55 -4.04 10.94
N ALA A 526 -19.28 -3.08 11.52
CA ALA A 526 -20.01 -2.08 10.72
C ALA A 526 -19.02 -1.16 10.01
N ALA A 527 -18.97 -1.22 8.68
CA ALA A 527 -18.07 -0.42 7.87
C ALA A 527 -18.68 -0.12 6.50
N CYS A 528 -18.44 1.10 6.02
CA CYS A 528 -18.81 1.48 4.65
C CYS A 528 -18.12 0.55 3.65
N GLY A 529 -18.88 0.07 2.67
CA GLY A 529 -18.40 -0.83 1.63
C GLY A 529 -18.37 -2.30 2.07
N ASP A 530 -18.95 -2.68 3.21
CA ASP A 530 -19.03 -4.06 3.66
C ASP A 530 -20.23 -4.84 3.04
N GLY A 531 -21.03 -4.16 2.21
CA GLY A 531 -22.23 -4.70 1.58
C GLY A 531 -23.49 -4.58 2.44
N THR A 532 -23.42 -3.94 3.61
CA THR A 532 -24.50 -3.81 4.57
C THR A 532 -24.69 -2.35 4.98
N ILE A 533 -25.86 -1.79 4.69
CA ILE A 533 -26.18 -0.42 5.11
C ILE A 533 -26.32 -0.35 6.65
N ASN A 534 -25.35 0.28 7.31
CA ASN A 534 -25.29 0.47 8.76
C ASN A 534 -25.94 1.78 9.21
N VAL A 535 -27.27 1.79 9.24
CA VAL A 535 -28.06 2.98 9.61
C VAL A 535 -27.74 3.53 11.00
N THR A 536 -27.28 2.70 11.95
CA THR A 536 -26.90 3.16 13.30
C THR A 536 -25.48 3.72 13.32
N ALA A 537 -24.60 3.29 12.42
CA ALA A 537 -23.28 3.90 12.19
C ALA A 537 -23.36 5.22 11.41
N GLY A 538 -24.51 5.52 10.81
CA GLY A 538 -24.75 6.78 10.09
C GLY A 538 -24.78 6.64 8.57
N GLU A 539 -24.78 5.41 8.07
CA GLU A 539 -24.80 5.12 6.64
C GLU A 539 -26.19 5.25 6.04
N SER A 540 -26.22 5.70 4.79
CA SER A 540 -27.43 5.94 3.99
C SER A 540 -27.46 5.13 2.69
N CYS A 541 -26.30 4.64 2.28
CA CYS A 541 -26.05 3.74 1.16
C CYS A 541 -24.89 2.82 1.53
N ASP A 542 -24.71 1.76 0.77
CA ASP A 542 -23.53 0.90 0.75
C ASP A 542 -23.55 0.20 -0.61
N ASP A 543 -22.47 0.34 -1.38
CA ASP A 543 -22.31 -0.26 -2.70
C ASP A 543 -21.10 -1.19 -2.78
N THR A 544 -20.66 -1.72 -1.63
CA THR A 544 -19.51 -2.62 -1.47
C THR A 544 -18.13 -2.00 -1.73
N TYR A 545 -18.07 -0.69 -2.02
CA TYR A 545 -16.82 0.04 -2.22
C TYR A 545 -16.64 1.14 -1.18
N THR A 546 -15.39 1.60 -1.04
CA THR A 546 -14.99 2.67 -0.10
C THR A 546 -14.40 3.88 -0.82
N ASP A 547 -14.79 4.07 -2.08
CA ASP A 547 -14.32 5.12 -2.98
C ASP A 547 -15.23 6.35 -2.95
N SER A 548 -14.72 7.47 -3.48
CA SER A 548 -15.37 8.78 -3.44
C SER A 548 -16.61 8.89 -4.35
N CYS A 549 -16.73 7.94 -5.28
CA CYS A 549 -17.54 8.06 -6.48
C CYS A 549 -18.47 6.86 -6.67
N GLY A 550 -19.42 7.00 -7.59
CA GLY A 550 -20.39 5.95 -7.87
C GLY A 550 -21.70 6.10 -7.10
N THR A 551 -22.35 4.98 -6.80
CA THR A 551 -23.68 4.99 -6.18
C THR A 551 -23.68 5.36 -4.69
N CYS A 552 -22.53 5.22 -4.03
CA CYS A 552 -22.27 5.64 -2.66
C CYS A 552 -20.93 6.38 -2.58
N ASN A 553 -20.72 7.18 -1.54
CA ASN A 553 -19.45 7.87 -1.32
C ASN A 553 -18.62 7.15 -0.25
N ALA A 554 -17.34 7.49 -0.12
CA ALA A 554 -16.38 6.83 0.77
C ALA A 554 -16.77 6.84 2.26
N THR A 555 -17.72 7.69 2.64
CA THR A 555 -18.24 7.77 4.02
C THR A 555 -19.65 7.21 4.16
N CYS A 556 -20.22 6.63 3.11
CA CYS A 556 -21.56 6.08 3.02
C CYS A 556 -22.70 7.04 3.44
N THR A 557 -22.44 8.35 3.42
CA THR A 557 -23.37 9.40 3.86
C THR A 557 -24.29 9.93 2.76
N GLY A 558 -24.02 9.54 1.51
CA GLY A 558 -24.78 9.95 0.34
C GLY A 558 -24.19 9.38 -0.95
N PRO A 559 -24.75 9.75 -2.11
CA PRO A 559 -24.21 9.31 -3.41
C PRO A 559 -22.80 9.87 -3.65
N GLY A 560 -21.97 9.10 -4.35
CA GLY A 560 -20.63 9.49 -4.78
C GLY A 560 -20.62 10.53 -5.89
N SER A 561 -19.42 11.05 -6.22
CA SER A 561 -19.15 11.77 -7.46
C SER A 561 -19.47 10.91 -8.69
N THR A 562 -19.78 11.56 -9.81
CA THR A 562 -19.90 10.86 -11.09
C THR A 562 -18.51 10.44 -11.57
N PRO A 563 -18.30 9.17 -11.98
CA PRO A 563 -17.03 8.74 -12.53
C PRO A 563 -16.69 9.55 -13.78
N LEU A 564 -15.47 10.08 -13.81
CA LEU A 564 -14.92 10.79 -14.94
C LEU A 564 -13.46 10.37 -15.09
N CYS A 565 -13.20 9.57 -16.10
CA CYS A 565 -11.85 9.17 -16.43
C CYS A 565 -10.84 10.33 -16.45
N GLY A 566 -9.74 10.14 -15.74
CA GLY A 566 -8.63 11.07 -15.62
C GLY A 566 -8.85 12.17 -14.57
N ASP A 567 -9.81 12.01 -13.65
CA ASP A 567 -10.05 12.96 -12.56
C ASP A 567 -9.33 12.59 -11.25
N GLY A 568 -8.71 11.41 -11.21
CA GLY A 568 -7.94 10.89 -10.09
C GLY A 568 -8.77 10.08 -9.09
N ASP A 569 -10.10 9.98 -9.28
CA ASP A 569 -10.99 9.16 -8.47
C ASP A 569 -11.27 7.82 -9.19
N HIS A 570 -10.51 6.77 -8.86
CA HIS A 570 -10.73 5.45 -9.45
C HIS A 570 -12.01 4.78 -8.94
N CYS A 571 -13.05 4.79 -9.78
CA CYS A 571 -14.38 4.26 -9.45
C CYS A 571 -14.51 2.78 -9.84
N LEU A 572 -14.28 1.87 -8.89
CA LEU A 572 -14.15 0.43 -9.15
C LEU A 572 -15.39 -0.23 -9.77
N GLU A 573 -16.57 0.38 -9.63
CA GLU A 573 -17.80 -0.14 -10.25
C GLU A 573 -17.94 0.17 -11.75
N LEU A 574 -17.21 1.15 -12.28
CA LEU A 574 -17.42 1.69 -13.64
C LEU A 574 -16.13 1.90 -14.44
N GLU A 575 -14.99 1.98 -13.78
CA GLU A 575 -13.66 2.18 -14.37
C GLU A 575 -12.73 1.07 -13.86
N THR A 576 -11.81 0.61 -14.71
CA THR A 576 -10.81 -0.41 -14.30
C THR A 576 -9.49 0.20 -13.86
N CYS A 577 -9.28 1.47 -14.19
CA CYS A 577 -8.15 2.31 -13.79
C CYS A 577 -8.59 3.78 -13.75
N ASP A 578 -7.87 4.63 -13.02
CA ASP A 578 -7.86 6.08 -13.19
C ASP A 578 -6.52 6.58 -12.62
N ASP A 579 -5.72 7.25 -13.42
CA ASP A 579 -4.40 7.76 -13.03
C ASP A 579 -4.34 9.29 -12.99
N GLY A 580 -5.50 9.95 -12.94
CA GLY A 580 -5.63 11.39 -12.84
C GLY A 580 -5.30 12.14 -14.12
N ASN A 581 -5.20 11.45 -15.26
CA ASN A 581 -5.01 12.11 -16.55
C ASN A 581 -5.66 11.34 -17.73
N LEU A 582 -5.53 11.86 -18.96
CA LEU A 582 -6.13 11.29 -20.17
C LEU A 582 -5.07 10.86 -21.19
N ASN A 583 -3.85 10.58 -20.75
CA ASN A 583 -2.80 10.01 -21.56
C ASN A 583 -3.04 8.50 -21.66
N PRO A 584 -3.25 7.92 -22.86
CA PRO A 584 -3.43 6.48 -22.95
C PRO A 584 -2.13 5.67 -22.75
N PHE A 585 -0.95 6.30 -22.79
CA PHE A 585 0.35 5.62 -22.87
C PHE A 585 1.06 5.39 -21.53
N ASP A 586 0.35 5.51 -20.41
CA ASP A 586 0.86 5.30 -19.04
C ASP A 586 0.16 4.13 -18.32
N GLY A 587 -0.74 3.43 -19.01
CA GLY A 587 -1.40 2.22 -18.53
C GLY A 587 -2.87 2.38 -18.20
N CYS A 588 -3.41 3.59 -18.24
CA CYS A 588 -4.85 3.83 -18.21
C CYS A 588 -5.34 4.50 -19.49
N THR A 589 -6.33 3.92 -20.16
CA THR A 589 -6.82 4.49 -21.42
C THR A 589 -7.68 5.73 -21.17
N ARG A 590 -7.98 6.47 -22.24
CA ARG A 590 -8.86 7.66 -22.18
C ARG A 590 -10.31 7.35 -21.81
N ILE A 591 -10.67 6.07 -21.76
CA ILE A 591 -11.97 5.57 -21.34
C ILE A 591 -11.88 4.72 -20.07
N CYS A 592 -10.74 4.80 -19.37
CA CYS A 592 -10.46 4.17 -18.09
C CYS A 592 -10.62 2.64 -18.11
N THR A 593 -10.09 2.09 -19.20
CA THR A 593 -9.85 0.67 -19.39
C THR A 593 -8.35 0.39 -19.37
N GLU A 594 -7.96 -0.85 -19.09
CA GLU A 594 -6.63 -1.32 -19.49
C GLU A 594 -6.55 -1.29 -21.03
N GLY A 595 -5.41 -0.86 -21.58
CA GLY A 595 -5.20 -0.78 -23.03
C GLY A 595 -5.20 -2.15 -23.74
N ALA A 596 -4.85 -2.14 -25.04
CA ALA A 596 -4.75 -3.37 -25.81
C ALA A 596 -3.89 -4.43 -25.10
N GLN A 597 -4.23 -5.70 -25.32
CA GLN A 597 -3.62 -6.82 -24.60
C GLN A 597 -2.43 -7.43 -25.37
N HIS A 598 -1.94 -6.73 -26.39
CA HIS A 598 -0.78 -7.06 -27.22
C HIS A 598 -0.01 -5.80 -27.62
N LEU A 599 1.14 -5.98 -28.27
CA LEU A 599 1.98 -4.88 -28.75
C LEU A 599 1.28 -4.11 -29.87
N LEU A 600 1.46 -2.79 -29.86
CA LEU A 600 0.91 -1.86 -30.85
C LEU A 600 2.03 -1.09 -31.54
N LEU A 601 1.85 -0.75 -32.81
CA LEU A 601 2.54 0.33 -33.49
C LEU A 601 2.05 1.66 -32.89
N SER A 602 2.97 2.54 -32.51
CA SER A 602 2.62 3.81 -31.85
C SER A 602 3.02 5.04 -32.65
N GLU A 603 4.13 4.99 -33.39
CA GLU A 603 4.59 6.08 -34.23
C GLU A 603 5.27 5.56 -35.51
N VAL A 604 5.02 6.20 -36.65
CA VAL A 604 5.70 5.93 -37.91
C VAL A 604 6.15 7.24 -38.58
N VAL A 605 7.43 7.28 -38.96
CA VAL A 605 8.03 8.36 -39.75
C VAL A 605 8.54 7.83 -41.08
N VAL A 606 8.04 8.41 -42.18
CA VAL A 606 8.45 8.08 -43.55
C VAL A 606 9.31 9.17 -44.21
N THR A 607 9.55 10.30 -43.54
CA THR A 607 10.39 11.37 -44.08
C THR A 607 10.84 12.38 -43.00
N PRO A 608 12.11 12.84 -43.00
CA PRO A 608 13.19 12.58 -43.96
C PRO A 608 13.75 11.15 -43.87
N THR A 609 14.38 10.66 -44.94
CA THR A 609 14.88 9.26 -45.02
C THR A 609 15.82 8.88 -43.87
N GLY A 610 16.70 9.81 -43.46
CA GLY A 610 17.61 9.59 -42.33
C GLY A 610 16.93 9.46 -40.98
N GLY A 611 15.70 9.95 -40.86
CA GLY A 611 14.87 9.87 -39.68
C GLY A 611 13.70 8.90 -39.81
N GLU A 612 13.71 8.00 -40.81
CA GLU A 612 12.68 6.98 -40.94
C GLU A 612 12.75 5.96 -39.80
N PHE A 613 11.63 5.76 -39.11
CA PHE A 613 11.51 4.78 -38.04
C PHE A 613 10.08 4.26 -37.90
N VAL A 614 9.99 3.11 -37.23
CA VAL A 614 8.75 2.53 -36.70
C VAL A 614 8.93 2.37 -35.20
N GLU A 615 7.91 2.77 -34.45
CA GLU A 615 7.86 2.63 -33.00
C GLU A 615 6.77 1.65 -32.58
N ILE A 616 7.08 0.86 -31.55
CA ILE A 616 6.19 -0.12 -30.95
C ILE A 616 6.03 0.20 -29.48
N TYR A 617 4.79 0.19 -29.01
CA TYR A 617 4.41 0.39 -27.62
C TYR A 617 3.92 -0.93 -26.99
N ASN A 618 4.23 -1.14 -25.71
CA ASN A 618 3.68 -2.23 -24.91
C ASN A 618 2.58 -1.71 -23.97
N PRO A 619 1.29 -1.80 -24.36
CA PRO A 619 0.17 -1.39 -23.51
C PRO A 619 -0.07 -2.30 -22.30
N THR A 620 0.56 -3.48 -22.24
CA THR A 620 0.32 -4.44 -21.16
C THR A 620 1.03 -4.03 -19.87
N SER A 621 0.47 -4.44 -18.73
CA SER A 621 1.03 -4.22 -17.38
C SER A 621 2.25 -5.08 -17.05
N GLU A 622 2.71 -5.89 -18.00
CA GLU A 622 3.83 -6.83 -17.84
C GLU A 622 4.89 -6.62 -18.94
N THR A 623 6.11 -7.05 -18.66
CA THR A 623 7.18 -7.04 -19.67
C THR A 623 6.90 -8.09 -20.75
N VAL A 624 6.87 -7.67 -22.02
CA VAL A 624 6.64 -8.55 -23.17
C VAL A 624 7.97 -8.93 -23.84
N SER A 625 8.16 -10.24 -24.11
CA SER A 625 9.31 -10.70 -24.89
C SER A 625 9.07 -10.53 -26.39
N LEU A 626 10.07 -10.00 -27.09
CA LEU A 626 10.02 -9.82 -28.55
C LEU A 626 10.49 -11.06 -29.33
N SER A 627 10.73 -12.19 -28.65
CA SER A 627 11.14 -13.43 -29.31
C SER A 627 10.05 -13.97 -30.25
N GLY A 628 10.32 -14.00 -31.56
CA GLY A 628 9.35 -14.47 -32.56
C GLY A 628 8.48 -13.35 -33.15
N ILE A 629 8.65 -12.13 -32.66
CA ILE A 629 8.00 -10.93 -33.20
C ILE A 629 8.79 -10.41 -34.41
N HIS A 630 8.06 -10.00 -35.44
CA HIS A 630 8.59 -9.51 -36.70
C HIS A 630 7.94 -8.19 -37.09
N VAL A 631 8.71 -7.33 -37.76
CA VAL A 631 8.25 -6.10 -38.42
C VAL A 631 8.51 -6.24 -39.91
N SER A 632 7.55 -5.82 -40.73
CA SER A 632 7.61 -5.97 -42.18
C SER A 632 6.76 -4.91 -42.87
N ASP A 633 7.16 -4.47 -44.05
CA ASP A 633 6.34 -3.73 -45.03
C ASP A 633 5.88 -4.65 -46.19
N PHE A 634 6.43 -5.86 -46.27
CA PHE A 634 6.01 -6.85 -47.25
C PHE A 634 4.57 -7.36 -47.03
N ASN A 635 3.62 -6.92 -47.87
CA ASN A 635 2.19 -7.28 -47.80
C ASN A 635 1.85 -8.79 -47.95
N SER A 636 2.85 -9.64 -48.20
CA SER A 636 2.71 -11.10 -48.20
C SER A 636 3.58 -11.78 -47.12
N TYR A 637 3.89 -11.08 -46.03
CA TYR A 637 4.71 -11.53 -44.90
C TYR A 637 4.33 -12.93 -44.39
N TYR A 638 3.04 -13.26 -44.33
CA TYR A 638 2.52 -14.56 -43.87
C TYR A 638 3.04 -15.76 -44.67
N THR A 639 3.60 -15.55 -45.86
CA THR A 639 4.25 -16.59 -46.67
C THR A 639 5.59 -17.06 -46.08
N ILE A 640 6.16 -16.35 -45.10
CA ILE A 640 7.39 -16.76 -44.40
C ILE A 640 7.27 -18.14 -43.76
N ALA A 641 6.08 -18.48 -43.26
CA ALA A 641 5.78 -19.79 -42.69
C ALA A 641 5.93 -20.93 -43.73
N GLY A 642 5.86 -20.62 -45.02
CA GLY A 642 6.10 -21.55 -46.13
C GLY A 642 7.58 -21.70 -46.53
N GLY A 643 8.49 -20.95 -45.91
CA GLY A 643 9.95 -21.10 -46.04
C GLY A 643 10.60 -20.48 -47.28
N SER A 644 9.88 -19.71 -48.11
CA SER A 644 10.48 -18.96 -49.22
C SER A 644 9.79 -17.63 -49.42
N VAL A 645 10.46 -16.56 -48.99
CA VAL A 645 10.04 -15.17 -49.17
C VAL A 645 10.90 -14.55 -50.27
N SER A 646 10.27 -13.79 -51.18
CA SER A 646 10.96 -13.03 -52.22
C SER A 646 10.61 -11.57 -52.03
N LEU A 647 11.45 -10.87 -51.26
CA LEU A 647 11.33 -9.43 -51.03
C LEU A 647 11.72 -8.67 -52.30
N ASN A 648 11.07 -7.54 -52.54
CA ASN A 648 11.54 -6.59 -53.54
C ASN A 648 12.72 -5.75 -52.97
N ASP A 649 13.20 -4.75 -53.70
CA ASP A 649 14.38 -3.98 -53.27
C ASP A 649 14.09 -2.97 -52.13
N SER A 650 12.83 -2.59 -51.91
CA SER A 650 12.37 -1.71 -50.83
C SER A 650 11.80 -2.48 -49.62
N ASP A 651 11.25 -3.67 -49.85
CA ASP A 651 10.62 -4.43 -48.77
C ASP A 651 11.65 -4.98 -47.77
N PHE A 652 11.27 -5.02 -46.50
CA PHE A 652 11.93 -5.74 -45.43
C PHE A 652 10.97 -6.70 -44.72
N LEU A 653 11.56 -7.77 -44.18
CA LEU A 653 10.90 -8.70 -43.27
C LEU A 653 11.94 -9.13 -42.23
N LEU A 654 11.80 -8.60 -41.03
CA LEU A 654 12.82 -8.68 -39.99
C LEU A 654 12.22 -9.12 -38.67
N GLN A 655 13.03 -9.83 -37.89
CA GLN A 655 12.71 -10.42 -36.61
C GLN A 655 13.52 -9.74 -35.52
N PHE A 656 12.89 -9.47 -34.38
CA PHE A 656 13.61 -9.02 -33.20
C PHE A 656 14.56 -10.09 -32.66
N PRO A 657 15.68 -9.70 -32.02
CA PRO A 657 16.53 -10.65 -31.30
C PRO A 657 15.75 -11.40 -30.22
N GLY A 658 15.97 -12.71 -30.08
CA GLY A 658 15.25 -13.53 -29.09
C GLY A 658 15.53 -13.20 -27.61
N THR A 659 16.47 -12.28 -27.33
CA THR A 659 16.74 -11.74 -25.99
C THR A 659 16.09 -10.38 -25.76
N ALA A 660 15.45 -9.80 -26.77
CA ALA A 660 14.80 -8.50 -26.66
C ALA A 660 13.45 -8.61 -25.94
N SER A 661 13.11 -7.54 -25.23
CA SER A 661 11.86 -7.36 -24.50
C SER A 661 11.56 -5.88 -24.41
N ILE A 662 10.29 -5.56 -24.23
CA ILE A 662 9.77 -4.22 -23.98
C ILE A 662 9.11 -4.23 -22.60
N ALA A 663 9.46 -3.29 -21.73
CA ALA A 663 8.88 -3.23 -20.39
C ALA A 663 7.39 -2.85 -20.46
N ALA A 664 6.66 -3.01 -19.36
CA ALA A 664 5.27 -2.58 -19.28
C ALA A 664 5.19 -1.07 -19.54
N HIS A 665 4.25 -0.63 -20.39
CA HIS A 665 4.03 0.77 -20.76
C HIS A 665 5.28 1.47 -21.33
N ASP A 666 6.15 0.72 -22.00
CA ASP A 666 7.41 1.22 -22.57
C ASP A 666 7.37 1.17 -24.11
N PHE A 667 8.33 1.85 -24.74
CA PHE A 667 8.45 1.99 -26.19
C PHE A 667 9.72 1.33 -26.72
N VAL A 668 9.68 0.91 -27.98
CA VAL A 668 10.84 0.44 -28.73
C VAL A 668 10.85 1.12 -30.10
N VAL A 669 11.96 1.79 -30.40
CA VAL A 669 12.18 2.51 -31.66
C VAL A 669 13.08 1.71 -32.59
N VAL A 670 12.63 1.53 -33.82
CA VAL A 670 13.32 0.78 -34.87
C VAL A 670 13.69 1.72 -36.03
N SER A 671 14.97 2.04 -36.21
CA SER A 671 15.42 2.87 -37.34
C SER A 671 15.52 2.08 -38.63
N LEU A 672 15.02 2.67 -39.73
CA LEU A 672 14.96 1.96 -41.01
C LEU A 672 16.17 2.21 -41.93
N GLU A 673 16.80 3.39 -41.87
CA GLU A 673 17.99 3.70 -42.70
C GLU A 673 19.29 3.25 -42.04
N SER A 674 19.64 3.81 -40.88
CA SER A 674 20.78 3.41 -40.03
C SER A 674 20.71 4.10 -38.67
N ALA A 675 21.26 3.48 -37.64
CA ALA A 675 21.33 4.06 -36.30
C ALA A 675 22.08 5.42 -36.27
N THR A 676 23.10 5.59 -37.12
CA THR A 676 23.84 6.86 -37.23
C THR A 676 23.01 7.97 -37.88
N ALA A 677 22.27 7.66 -38.94
CA ALA A 677 21.40 8.66 -39.59
C ALA A 677 20.28 9.09 -38.64
N PHE A 678 19.70 8.13 -37.91
CA PHE A 678 18.71 8.39 -36.88
C PHE A 678 19.27 9.31 -35.77
N PHE A 679 20.49 9.04 -35.29
CA PHE A 679 21.17 9.89 -34.30
C PHE A 679 21.41 11.31 -34.82
N ASP A 680 21.76 11.48 -36.10
CA ASP A 680 21.97 12.80 -36.69
C ASP A 680 20.66 13.62 -36.75
N GLU A 681 19.50 12.96 -36.84
CA GLU A 681 18.17 13.61 -36.84
C GLU A 681 17.65 13.87 -35.43
N TYR A 682 17.65 12.86 -34.54
CA TYR A 682 16.98 12.92 -33.23
C TYR A 682 17.92 13.09 -32.03
N GLY A 683 19.24 12.95 -32.22
CA GLY A 683 20.25 13.20 -31.19
C GLY A 683 20.50 12.05 -30.20
N PHE A 684 19.85 10.90 -30.38
CA PHE A 684 20.06 9.67 -29.62
C PHE A 684 20.01 8.44 -30.54
N TYR A 685 20.46 7.28 -30.05
CA TYR A 685 20.44 6.04 -30.84
C TYR A 685 19.10 5.31 -30.67
N PRO A 686 18.58 4.68 -31.73
CA PRO A 686 17.37 3.87 -31.65
C PRO A 686 17.64 2.56 -30.88
N ASP A 687 16.58 1.89 -30.44
CA ASP A 687 16.68 0.60 -29.75
C ASP A 687 17.11 -0.54 -30.68
N PHE A 688 16.63 -0.49 -31.92
CA PHE A 688 17.03 -1.43 -32.97
C PHE A 688 17.28 -0.72 -34.29
N ASP A 689 18.10 -1.36 -35.12
CA ASP A 689 18.44 -0.90 -36.44
C ASP A 689 18.28 -1.99 -37.50
N LEU A 690 17.84 -1.55 -38.68
CA LEU A 690 17.71 -2.36 -39.86
C LEU A 690 19.03 -2.54 -40.61
N ASP A 691 19.95 -1.57 -40.52
CA ASP A 691 21.24 -1.65 -41.22
C ASP A 691 22.21 -2.59 -40.49
N PRO A 692 22.52 -3.78 -41.04
CA PRO A 692 23.46 -4.70 -40.40
C PRO A 692 24.91 -4.23 -40.44
N THR A 693 25.20 -3.12 -41.11
CA THR A 693 26.53 -2.54 -41.23
C THR A 693 26.81 -1.47 -40.19
N ASP A 694 25.77 -0.88 -39.60
CA ASP A 694 25.87 0.00 -38.45
C ASP A 694 25.78 -0.83 -37.16
N THR A 695 26.66 -0.54 -36.20
CA THR A 695 26.75 -1.28 -34.93
C THR A 695 26.43 -0.42 -33.73
N ASN A 696 25.93 0.81 -33.95
CA ASN A 696 25.60 1.74 -32.88
C ASN A 696 24.28 1.38 -32.17
N ALA A 697 23.41 0.58 -32.81
CA ALA A 697 22.24 -0.05 -32.20
C ALA A 697 22.21 -1.57 -32.49
N PRO A 698 21.51 -2.38 -31.67
CA PRO A 698 21.22 -3.78 -31.95
C PRO A 698 20.53 -4.00 -33.31
N VAL A 699 21.08 -4.92 -34.11
CA VAL A 699 20.58 -5.21 -35.46
C VAL A 699 19.47 -6.27 -35.43
N MET A 700 18.40 -6.06 -36.18
CA MET A 700 17.33 -7.06 -36.39
C MET A 700 17.74 -8.17 -37.38
N PHE A 701 17.13 -9.36 -37.25
CA PHE A 701 17.48 -10.53 -38.06
C PHE A 701 16.45 -10.79 -39.16
N GLY A 702 16.87 -10.92 -40.42
CA GLY A 702 15.95 -11.37 -41.46
C GLY A 702 16.40 -11.04 -42.87
N GLY A 703 15.43 -10.87 -43.76
CA GLY A 703 15.66 -10.43 -45.13
C GLY A 703 15.31 -8.96 -45.28
N SER A 704 16.17 -8.21 -45.94
CA SER A 704 15.85 -6.88 -46.46
C SER A 704 16.17 -6.83 -47.96
N GLY A 705 15.43 -5.98 -48.67
CA GLY A 705 15.78 -5.53 -50.01
C GLY A 705 17.13 -4.81 -50.04
N THR A 706 17.55 -4.36 -51.22
CA THR A 706 18.85 -3.65 -51.34
C THR A 706 18.83 -2.23 -50.78
N LEU A 707 17.64 -1.67 -50.53
CA LEU A 707 17.39 -0.36 -49.92
C LEU A 707 16.09 -0.44 -49.10
N PRO A 708 16.10 -1.11 -47.92
CA PRO A 708 14.92 -1.14 -47.06
C PRO A 708 14.55 0.28 -46.64
N GLY A 709 13.27 0.63 -46.72
CA GLY A 709 12.79 1.96 -46.36
C GLY A 709 11.33 2.15 -46.72
N LEU A 710 10.70 3.13 -46.08
CA LEU A 710 9.29 3.41 -46.29
C LEU A 710 9.10 4.46 -47.39
N THR A 711 8.01 4.38 -48.13
CA THR A 711 7.66 5.35 -49.14
C THR A 711 6.84 6.49 -48.54
N ASN A 712 7.12 7.70 -48.99
CA ASN A 712 6.38 8.90 -48.60
C ASN A 712 4.93 8.94 -49.14
N GLY A 713 4.52 7.96 -49.95
CA GLY A 713 3.25 7.98 -50.67
C GLY A 713 2.19 7.12 -50.00
N ASP A 714 2.30 5.82 -50.23
CA ASP A 714 1.40 4.78 -49.75
C ASP A 714 2.23 3.54 -49.48
N GLU A 715 2.06 2.98 -48.29
CA GLU A 715 2.68 1.73 -47.89
C GLU A 715 2.01 1.21 -46.61
N ILE A 716 2.62 0.21 -46.01
CA ILE A 716 2.09 -0.65 -44.98
C ILE A 716 3.23 -1.01 -44.01
N VAL A 717 2.92 -1.10 -42.73
CA VAL A 717 3.79 -1.72 -41.72
C VAL A 717 2.95 -2.74 -40.96
N ILE A 718 3.51 -3.94 -40.76
CA ILE A 718 2.87 -5.04 -40.06
C ILE A 718 3.77 -5.50 -38.92
N LEU A 719 3.18 -5.61 -37.74
CA LEU A 719 3.74 -6.28 -36.59
C LEU A 719 3.07 -7.65 -36.45
N PHE A 720 3.87 -8.73 -36.45
CA PHE A 720 3.30 -10.09 -36.40
C PHE A 720 4.18 -11.07 -35.63
N PHE A 721 3.57 -12.15 -35.14
CA PHE A 721 4.25 -13.23 -34.45
C PHE A 721 4.35 -14.49 -35.32
N TRP A 722 5.53 -15.11 -35.31
CA TRP A 722 5.76 -16.45 -35.86
C TRP A 722 6.72 -17.24 -34.99
N ASP A 723 6.33 -18.49 -34.69
CA ASP A 723 7.13 -19.39 -33.84
C ASP A 723 8.37 -19.99 -34.53
N GLY A 724 8.56 -19.72 -35.82
CA GLY A 724 9.70 -20.20 -36.62
C GLY A 724 9.58 -21.65 -37.11
N SER A 725 8.44 -22.31 -36.90
CA SER A 725 8.27 -23.75 -37.13
C SER A 725 6.93 -24.17 -37.72
N THR A 726 5.85 -23.45 -37.42
CA THR A 726 4.50 -23.75 -37.91
C THR A 726 4.20 -23.04 -39.22
N ASP A 727 3.18 -23.52 -39.93
CA ASP A 727 2.70 -22.93 -41.18
C ASP A 727 1.77 -21.70 -40.94
N TYR A 728 1.79 -21.12 -39.75
CA TYR A 728 0.82 -20.12 -39.27
C TYR A 728 1.52 -18.94 -38.61
N VAL A 729 1.10 -17.73 -38.97
CA VAL A 729 1.49 -16.48 -38.31
C VAL A 729 0.25 -15.80 -37.74
N THR A 730 0.40 -15.11 -36.62
CA THR A 730 -0.66 -14.27 -36.04
C THR A 730 -0.27 -12.82 -36.16
N ASP A 731 -1.24 -11.97 -36.46
CA ASP A 731 -1.02 -10.53 -36.52
C ASP A 731 -1.05 -9.96 -35.10
N LEU A 732 -0.30 -8.88 -34.88
CA LEU A 732 -0.28 -8.16 -33.60
C LEU A 732 -0.76 -6.74 -33.76
N ASP A 733 -0.31 -6.06 -34.82
CA ASP A 733 -0.83 -4.75 -35.19
C ASP A 733 -0.47 -4.49 -36.65
N TYR A 734 -1.15 -3.53 -37.25
CA TYR A 734 -1.16 -3.24 -38.66
C TYR A 734 -1.37 -1.74 -38.87
N LEU A 735 -0.62 -1.12 -39.79
CA LEU A 735 -0.88 0.25 -40.22
C LEU A 735 -0.71 0.35 -41.73
N VAL A 736 -1.68 0.97 -42.40
CA VAL A 736 -1.61 1.34 -43.82
C VAL A 736 -1.91 2.82 -43.99
N TRP A 737 -1.13 3.50 -44.83
CA TRP A 737 -1.31 4.92 -45.12
C TRP A 737 -1.34 5.23 -46.61
N GLY A 738 -1.80 6.44 -46.93
CA GLY A 738 -1.88 6.96 -48.28
C GLY A 738 -3.07 6.41 -49.05
N ASN A 739 -3.05 5.12 -49.39
CA ASN A 739 -4.15 4.43 -50.07
C ASN A 739 -4.10 2.89 -49.85
N THR A 740 -5.02 2.15 -50.46
CA THR A 740 -5.17 0.70 -50.26
C THR A 740 -4.41 -0.18 -51.26
N SER A 741 -3.43 0.36 -52.01
CA SER A 741 -2.69 -0.42 -53.03
C SER A 741 -1.79 -1.48 -52.41
N ASP A 742 -1.19 -1.18 -51.26
CA ASP A 742 -0.32 -2.07 -50.50
C ASP A 742 -1.02 -2.72 -49.29
N ALA A 743 -2.29 -2.39 -49.08
CA ALA A 743 -3.13 -2.99 -48.06
C ALA A 743 -3.15 -4.52 -48.19
N MET A 744 -3.01 -5.19 -47.05
CA MET A 744 -2.91 -6.65 -47.01
C MET A 744 -4.28 -7.31 -47.01
N ASP A 745 -4.45 -8.41 -47.76
CA ASP A 745 -5.60 -9.31 -47.63
C ASP A 745 -5.13 -10.77 -47.73
N LYS A 746 -5.16 -11.49 -46.60
CA LYS A 746 -4.83 -12.93 -46.52
C LYS A 746 -6.06 -13.82 -46.45
N SER A 747 -7.25 -13.29 -46.71
CA SER A 747 -8.52 -14.01 -46.63
C SER A 747 -8.53 -15.30 -47.45
N GLY A 748 -8.60 -16.44 -46.77
CA GLY A 748 -8.61 -17.75 -47.41
C GLY A 748 -7.29 -18.15 -48.07
N ALA A 749 -6.21 -17.40 -47.86
CA ALA A 749 -4.87 -17.78 -48.28
C ALA A 749 -4.46 -19.09 -47.57
N THR A 750 -3.65 -19.91 -48.24
CA THR A 750 -3.20 -21.19 -47.69
C THR A 750 -1.68 -21.29 -47.76
N VAL A 751 -1.06 -21.49 -46.60
CA VAL A 751 0.38 -21.73 -46.44
C VAL A 751 0.54 -23.09 -45.78
N GLY A 752 1.28 -24.00 -46.45
CA GLY A 752 1.46 -25.37 -45.97
C GLY A 752 0.13 -26.08 -45.70
N SER A 753 -0.14 -26.34 -44.43
CA SER A 753 -1.36 -26.99 -43.93
C SER A 753 -2.41 -26.03 -43.36
N HIS A 754 -2.09 -24.74 -43.21
CA HIS A 754 -2.96 -23.73 -42.62
C HIS A 754 -3.72 -22.94 -43.71
N THR A 755 -4.97 -22.58 -43.41
CA THR A 755 -5.80 -21.69 -44.23
C THR A 755 -6.30 -20.56 -43.34
N TYR A 756 -5.95 -19.33 -43.69
CA TYR A 756 -6.30 -18.12 -42.93
C TYR A 756 -7.80 -17.84 -43.00
N LEU A 757 -8.33 -17.29 -41.91
CA LEU A 757 -9.69 -16.76 -41.84
C LEU A 757 -9.82 -15.54 -42.76
N ASN A 758 -11.06 -15.12 -43.00
CA ASN A 758 -11.29 -13.92 -43.79
C ASN A 758 -11.19 -12.70 -42.88
N ASP A 759 -10.29 -11.81 -43.26
CA ASP A 759 -10.11 -10.48 -42.66
C ASP A 759 -10.84 -9.43 -43.53
N THR A 760 -10.73 -8.17 -43.15
CA THR A 760 -11.28 -7.05 -43.93
C THR A 760 -10.54 -6.90 -45.25
N ALA A 761 -11.27 -7.07 -46.36
CA ALA A 761 -10.69 -6.99 -47.70
C ALA A 761 -10.00 -5.64 -47.94
N ALA A 762 -8.84 -5.68 -48.62
CA ALA A 762 -7.97 -4.52 -48.86
C ALA A 762 -8.72 -3.27 -49.36
N GLU A 763 -9.70 -3.41 -50.26
CA GLU A 763 -10.47 -2.28 -50.79
C GLU A 763 -11.40 -1.59 -49.77
N ASN A 764 -11.67 -2.22 -48.63
CA ASN A 764 -12.56 -1.72 -47.57
C ASN A 764 -11.80 -1.23 -46.33
N GLN A 765 -10.48 -1.38 -46.29
CA GLN A 765 -9.65 -0.85 -45.22
C GLN A 765 -9.56 0.68 -45.34
N ALA A 766 -9.38 1.35 -44.20
CA ALA A 766 -9.40 2.80 -44.13
C ALA A 766 -8.00 3.35 -43.80
N PRO A 767 -7.14 3.63 -44.81
CA PRO A 767 -5.79 4.11 -44.57
C PRO A 767 -5.76 5.53 -44.00
N VAL A 768 -4.76 5.82 -43.17
CA VAL A 768 -4.46 7.18 -42.71
C VAL A 768 -3.80 8.00 -43.84
N GLU A 769 -3.88 9.32 -43.79
CA GLU A 769 -3.19 10.18 -44.76
C GLU A 769 -1.65 10.10 -44.59
N THR A 770 -0.89 10.40 -45.65
CA THR A 770 0.58 10.48 -45.55
C THR A 770 1.01 11.82 -44.92
N HIS A 771 2.09 11.79 -44.12
CA HIS A 771 2.62 12.98 -43.45
C HIS A 771 3.76 13.65 -44.25
N GLY A 772 4.02 14.93 -43.93
CA GLY A 772 5.15 15.69 -44.49
C GLY A 772 6.42 15.61 -43.65
N SER A 773 7.49 16.26 -44.12
CA SER A 773 8.74 16.38 -43.35
C SER A 773 8.52 17.19 -42.06
N GLY A 774 9.07 16.68 -40.95
CA GLY A 774 8.87 17.25 -39.61
C GLY A 774 7.52 16.87 -38.97
N GLN A 775 6.84 15.86 -39.53
CA GLN A 775 5.62 15.28 -39.00
C GLN A 775 5.82 13.76 -38.85
N SER A 776 4.89 13.12 -38.17
CA SER A 776 4.82 11.67 -37.99
C SER A 776 3.36 11.21 -37.93
N LEU A 777 3.11 9.93 -38.20
CA LEU A 777 1.85 9.27 -37.88
C LEU A 777 1.93 8.80 -36.43
N HIS A 778 1.04 9.28 -35.56
CA HIS A 778 0.94 8.82 -34.18
C HIS A 778 -0.39 8.11 -33.93
N ARG A 779 -0.33 7.01 -33.19
CA ARG A 779 -1.50 6.38 -32.58
C ARG A 779 -1.99 7.27 -31.44
N CYS A 780 -3.28 7.55 -31.46
CA CYS A 780 -3.99 8.40 -30.49
C CYS A 780 -5.02 7.62 -29.69
N ASP A 781 -5.45 6.48 -30.21
CA ASP A 781 -6.36 5.54 -29.57
C ASP A 781 -5.67 4.17 -29.53
N ILE A 782 -5.38 3.69 -28.32
CA ILE A 782 -4.71 2.41 -28.08
C ILE A 782 -5.71 1.26 -27.85
N ASP A 783 -7.01 1.56 -27.88
CA ASP A 783 -8.09 0.56 -27.83
C ASP A 783 -8.49 0.11 -29.25
N GLU A 784 -7.74 0.55 -30.28
CA GLU A 784 -7.91 0.18 -31.70
C GLU A 784 -9.31 0.55 -32.26
N GLY A 785 -10.01 1.44 -31.55
CA GLY A 785 -11.24 2.09 -31.96
C GLY A 785 -12.40 1.14 -32.29
N SER A 786 -12.62 0.91 -33.58
CA SER A 786 -13.76 0.12 -34.09
C SER A 786 -13.35 -1.20 -34.75
N GLU A 787 -12.14 -1.66 -34.44
CA GLU A 787 -11.64 -2.97 -34.85
C GLU A 787 -12.60 -4.10 -34.43
N VAL A 788 -12.66 -5.15 -35.25
CA VAL A 788 -13.46 -6.34 -35.00
C VAL A 788 -12.64 -7.31 -34.16
N ASP A 789 -12.97 -7.40 -32.88
CA ASP A 789 -12.33 -8.23 -31.84
C ASP A 789 -12.37 -9.75 -32.04
N SER A 790 -12.95 -10.26 -33.13
CA SER A 790 -13.17 -11.70 -33.29
C SER A 790 -13.36 -12.17 -34.73
N GLY A 791 -12.86 -13.38 -34.99
CA GLY A 791 -13.04 -14.06 -36.26
C GLY A 791 -12.02 -13.72 -37.34
N GLY A 792 -11.01 -12.91 -37.00
CA GLY A 792 -9.85 -12.63 -37.84
C GLY A 792 -8.63 -13.48 -37.47
N ASN A 793 -7.45 -13.03 -37.89
CA ASN A 793 -6.19 -13.76 -37.76
C ASN A 793 -5.16 -13.11 -36.80
N GLY A 794 -5.59 -12.12 -36.01
CA GLY A 794 -4.81 -11.53 -34.92
C GLY A 794 -4.53 -12.53 -33.78
N GLN A 795 -3.56 -12.23 -32.92
CA GLN A 795 -3.13 -13.12 -31.83
C GLN A 795 -4.27 -13.49 -30.87
N LEU A 796 -5.21 -12.56 -30.63
CA LEU A 796 -6.41 -12.75 -29.82
C LEU A 796 -7.63 -13.16 -30.65
N GLY A 797 -7.46 -13.32 -31.96
CA GLY A 797 -8.51 -13.64 -32.92
C GLY A 797 -9.20 -12.41 -33.53
N HIS A 798 -8.64 -11.22 -33.31
CA HIS A 798 -9.12 -9.97 -33.90
C HIS A 798 -8.85 -9.91 -35.41
N ASP A 799 -9.53 -9.00 -36.10
CA ASP A 799 -9.28 -8.62 -37.50
C ASP A 799 -8.57 -7.27 -37.54
N GLU A 800 -7.23 -7.30 -37.39
CA GLU A 800 -6.36 -6.11 -37.37
C GLU A 800 -6.56 -5.20 -38.60
N THR A 801 -7.04 -5.76 -39.70
CA THR A 801 -7.26 -5.00 -40.94
C THR A 801 -8.58 -4.22 -40.94
N SER A 802 -9.43 -4.42 -39.93
CA SER A 802 -10.72 -3.75 -39.79
C SER A 802 -10.65 -2.41 -39.04
N GLU A 803 -9.50 -2.08 -38.46
CA GLU A 803 -9.27 -0.80 -37.80
C GLU A 803 -9.54 0.38 -38.77
N ASN A 804 -10.20 1.42 -38.25
CA ASN A 804 -10.40 2.66 -38.99
C ASN A 804 -9.30 3.66 -38.61
N PHE A 805 -8.14 3.59 -39.29
CA PHE A 805 -6.95 4.39 -38.93
C PHE A 805 -7.20 5.91 -38.84
N PRO A 806 -8.03 6.56 -39.67
CA PRO A 806 -8.39 7.96 -39.48
C PRO A 806 -9.06 8.30 -38.14
N ASP A 807 -9.63 7.34 -37.42
CA ASP A 807 -10.23 7.55 -36.10
C ASP A 807 -9.18 7.39 -34.99
N THR A 808 -8.24 6.46 -35.16
CA THR A 808 -7.27 6.04 -34.13
C THR A 808 -5.86 6.62 -34.29
N TRP A 809 -5.50 7.14 -35.48
CA TRP A 809 -4.21 7.76 -35.79
C TRP A 809 -4.34 9.23 -36.21
N ARG A 810 -3.33 10.04 -35.92
CA ARG A 810 -3.25 11.46 -36.31
C ARG A 810 -1.87 11.80 -36.87
N ILE A 811 -1.83 12.78 -37.76
CA ILE A 811 -0.57 13.39 -38.21
C ILE A 811 -0.20 14.49 -37.22
N LEU A 812 0.90 14.30 -36.48
CA LEU A 812 1.38 15.29 -35.51
C LEU A 812 2.62 16.01 -36.03
N LEU A 813 2.91 17.18 -35.44
CA LEU A 813 4.11 17.96 -35.71
C LEU A 813 5.21 17.54 -34.73
N SER A 814 6.42 17.43 -35.24
CA SER A 814 7.62 17.01 -34.50
C SER A 814 7.52 15.55 -34.04
N PRO A 815 8.17 14.62 -34.75
CA PRO A 815 8.26 13.24 -34.31
C PRO A 815 8.84 13.11 -32.91
N ARG A 816 8.39 12.10 -32.15
CA ARG A 816 8.78 11.91 -30.75
C ARG A 816 9.14 10.44 -30.45
N PRO A 817 10.26 9.95 -31.02
CA PRO A 817 10.66 8.58 -30.77
C PRO A 817 10.94 8.34 -29.28
N GLY A 818 10.32 7.30 -28.74
CA GLY A 818 10.34 6.86 -27.34
C GLY A 818 9.22 7.45 -26.47
N GLU A 819 8.27 8.20 -27.03
CA GLU A 819 7.24 8.91 -26.27
C GLU A 819 5.86 8.85 -26.93
N GLY A 820 4.81 8.81 -26.12
CA GLY A 820 3.44 9.01 -26.58
C GLY A 820 3.19 10.43 -27.15
N PRO A 821 2.06 10.63 -27.84
CA PRO A 821 1.66 11.94 -28.32
C PRO A 821 1.50 12.92 -27.15
N PRO A 822 1.87 14.22 -27.32
CA PRO A 822 1.67 15.22 -26.27
C PRO A 822 0.19 15.30 -25.85
N ALA A 823 -0.04 15.62 -24.57
CA ALA A 823 -1.39 15.79 -24.04
C ALA A 823 -2.23 16.75 -24.91
N GLY A 824 -3.43 16.34 -25.28
CA GLY A 824 -4.35 17.09 -26.14
C GLY A 824 -3.97 17.16 -27.63
N ALA A 825 -2.85 16.58 -28.06
CA ALA A 825 -2.47 16.56 -29.48
C ALA A 825 -3.39 15.67 -30.34
N CYS A 826 -4.12 14.77 -29.70
CA CYS A 826 -5.05 13.84 -30.30
C CYS A 826 -6.50 14.36 -30.38
N ASP A 827 -6.79 15.54 -29.82
CA ASP A 827 -8.14 16.12 -29.69
C ASP A 827 -8.55 17.08 -30.81
#